data_AF-A0A2F0AS57-F1
#
_entry.id   AF-A0A2F0AS57-F1
#
_cell.length_a   1.000
_cell.length_b   1.000
_cell.length_c   1.000
_cell.angle_alpha   90.00
_cell.angle_beta   90.00
_cell.angle_gamma   90.00
#
_symmetry.space_group_name_H-M   'P 1'
#
loop_
_entity.id
_entity.type
_entity.pdbx_description
1 polymer ?
#
loop_
_entity_poly.entity_id
_entity_poly.type
_entity_poly.pdbx_seq_one_letter_code
_entity_poly.pdbx_strand_id
1 'polypeptide(L)'
;MTHLGRRIVVNVLGLVTFGMCGCDVTLRSAPDAALVTEPESTTSGTGPRGMAMGPGDAMDDTDASMSDQGIVPEALNGALRRSPDGWQLWRHGHPYHVRGAGGSYDLPALKAAGGNSIRTWGIDQNTQALLDEAHQLGLTVSLGLWLGHAEHGFDYRDSAAVAAQKEAVRQWVLQFKDHPALLVWGVGNEVELNNDIPEVWAAIEDIAAMIKEIDPDTPTMAVTAELGQDNANKIRTLTPSIDIWGLNVYEGIESISRRLTAANWDGPYLITEYGPRGAWASPLTQWGRPIEPSGLEKRVAYANAYRAIKQDARRALGGYAFIWTPPARPTDTWFSLYGLAPPVPGETQQRTVPTTMIDALVEAWTGIAPDNRGPDVMGLTIDQTRFNPGDRLEARINAIDPEGDPMTYWWVLVRDELGLGIDWHTRALCEPVGNRSDTLSINVPQQPGHWRLFGFAEGTQGRISHGSHPFLVLGEATQQAPLPLSALDQFVPTGWMGDTDQLSLEDCPTAGDFCGGVCMGIRWQPPEAGGWFGIRWQHPGGNWGDEPGLTIQAGTTEVTFVAWSDKAGTTASFAVGSNRETFRAESGLIELSDTPQTYRIELNDQRATEVKTGFEILLDASEGDDIGQVFLKNVLWTR
;
A
#
# COMPACT_ATOMS: atom_id res chain seq x y z
N MET A 1 51.60 25.46 -11.90
CA MET A 1 50.79 26.68 -11.80
C MET A 1 49.36 26.21 -11.56
N THR A 2 48.98 25.95 -10.30
CA THR A 2 48.13 26.81 -9.44
C THR A 2 46.81 27.15 -10.14
N HIS A 3 45.63 26.70 -9.70
CA HIS A 3 45.10 26.91 -8.35
C HIS A 3 43.86 26.05 -8.01
N LEU A 4 43.80 25.67 -6.72
CA LEU A 4 42.66 25.67 -5.79
C LEU A 4 41.44 24.79 -6.06
N GLY A 5 41.35 23.74 -5.23
CA GLY A 5 40.10 23.09 -4.88
C GLY A 5 39.20 23.93 -3.97
N ARG A 6 37.90 23.62 -4.02
CA ARG A 6 36.92 23.99 -3.02
C ARG A 6 36.06 22.77 -2.70
N ARG A 7 36.26 22.22 -1.51
CA ARG A 7 35.28 21.42 -0.78
C ARG A 7 34.24 22.39 -0.23
N ILE A 8 32.96 22.16 -0.51
CA ILE A 8 31.86 22.80 0.21
C ILE A 8 31.43 21.82 1.29
N VAL A 9 31.72 22.19 2.54
CA VAL A 9 31.20 21.57 3.75
C VAL A 9 29.85 22.21 4.03
N VAL A 10 28.81 21.38 4.12
CA VAL A 10 27.48 21.79 4.60
C VAL A 10 27.59 22.03 6.11
N ASN A 11 27.35 23.27 6.53
CA ASN A 11 27.23 23.67 7.92
C ASN A 11 25.79 24.14 8.12
N VAL A 12 24.97 23.34 8.81
CA VAL A 12 23.67 23.77 9.33
C VAL A 12 23.83 23.84 10.85
N LEU A 13 24.20 25.01 11.35
CA LEU A 13 24.12 25.39 12.75
C LEU A 13 22.89 26.30 12.92
N GLY A 14 21.80 25.73 13.42
CA GLY A 14 20.70 26.48 14.02
C GLY A 14 20.80 26.37 15.53
N LEU A 15 21.35 27.40 16.19
CA LEU A 15 21.28 27.54 17.64
C LEU A 15 19.82 27.81 18.05
N VAL A 16 19.27 26.95 18.92
CA VAL A 16 18.16 27.33 19.80
C VAL A 16 18.69 27.31 21.23
N THR A 17 18.82 28.49 21.80
CA THR A 17 19.15 28.75 23.20
C THR A 17 17.95 28.41 24.08
N PHE A 18 18.06 27.36 24.91
CA PHE A 18 17.15 27.15 26.04
C PHE A 18 17.73 27.79 27.31
N GLY A 19 17.04 28.80 27.82
CA GLY A 19 17.29 29.37 29.13
C GLY A 19 16.82 28.42 30.23
N MET A 20 17.73 28.10 31.15
CA MET A 20 17.44 27.43 32.41
C MET A 20 16.59 28.32 33.31
N CYS A 21 15.47 27.78 33.81
CA CYS A 21 14.89 28.20 35.07
C CYS A 21 14.49 26.94 35.82
N GLY A 22 15.21 26.65 36.91
CA GLY A 22 14.97 25.51 37.77
C GLY A 22 13.83 25.76 38.74
N CYS A 23 13.06 24.71 39.02
CA CYS A 23 12.32 24.55 40.26
C CYS A 23 12.40 23.07 40.67
N ASP A 24 12.99 22.85 41.83
CA ASP A 24 13.01 21.59 42.57
C ASP A 24 11.60 21.05 42.81
N VAL A 25 11.37 19.76 42.52
CA VAL A 25 10.30 19.00 43.17
C VAL A 25 10.87 17.69 43.70
N THR A 26 10.81 17.60 45.01
CA THR A 26 11.28 16.51 45.87
C THR A 26 10.35 15.30 45.73
N LEU A 27 10.92 14.13 45.46
CA LEU A 27 10.25 12.84 45.55
C LEU A 27 9.91 12.52 47.03
N ARG A 28 8.64 12.27 47.32
CA ARG A 28 8.20 11.55 48.52
C ARG A 28 7.37 10.33 48.12
N SER A 29 7.69 9.23 48.78
CA SER A 29 7.17 7.89 48.61
C SER A 29 5.99 7.57 49.54
N ALA A 30 5.20 6.59 49.07
CA ALA A 30 4.38 5.60 49.80
C ALA A 30 2.97 6.03 50.31
N PRO A 31 2.05 5.09 50.66
CA PRO A 31 2.01 3.62 50.46
C PRO A 31 0.65 3.05 49.96
N ASP A 32 0.65 1.71 49.81
CA ASP A 32 -0.45 0.74 49.65
C ASP A 32 -1.83 1.07 50.25
N ALA A 33 -2.89 0.59 49.57
CA ALA A 33 -4.19 0.34 50.18
C ALA A 33 -4.85 -0.93 49.62
N ALA A 34 -5.32 -1.77 50.55
CA ALA A 34 -5.81 -3.12 50.39
C ALA A 34 -7.25 -3.25 49.86
N LEU A 35 -7.51 -4.45 49.33
CA LEU A 35 -8.74 -5.25 49.37
C LEU A 35 -9.84 -4.77 50.33
N VAL A 36 -11.07 -4.61 49.82
CA VAL A 36 -12.31 -4.79 50.59
C VAL A 36 -13.37 -5.48 49.73
N THR A 37 -13.99 -6.47 50.37
CA THR A 37 -15.03 -7.42 49.96
C THR A 37 -16.44 -6.81 49.87
N GLU A 38 -17.32 -7.50 49.14
CA GLU A 38 -18.77 -7.27 49.01
C GLU A 38 -19.56 -7.31 50.33
N PRO A 39 -20.86 -6.94 50.25
CA PRO A 39 -21.87 -7.88 50.75
C PRO A 39 -23.04 -8.13 49.79
N GLU A 40 -23.49 -9.38 49.84
CA GLU A 40 -24.74 -9.92 49.29
C GLU A 40 -26.00 -9.20 49.79
N SER A 41 -27.05 -9.16 48.97
CA SER A 41 -28.40 -9.43 49.47
C SER A 41 -29.27 -10.11 48.40
N THR A 42 -29.84 -11.23 48.82
CA THR A 42 -30.75 -12.12 48.13
C THR A 42 -32.19 -11.58 48.13
N THR A 43 -32.96 -11.81 47.05
CA THR A 43 -34.31 -12.42 47.18
C THR A 43 -34.73 -13.13 45.89
N SER A 44 -35.32 -14.29 46.12
CA SER A 44 -35.83 -15.33 45.23
C SER A 44 -37.10 -14.99 44.43
N GLY A 45 -37.30 -15.66 43.30
CA GLY A 45 -38.59 -15.74 42.61
C GLY A 45 -38.62 -16.74 41.44
N THR A 46 -38.99 -17.99 41.76
CA THR A 46 -39.41 -19.12 40.89
C THR A 46 -40.16 -18.71 39.60
N GLY A 47 -39.80 -19.20 38.40
CA GLY A 47 -40.27 -20.47 37.84
C GLY A 47 -40.99 -20.27 36.48
N PRO A 48 -41.08 -21.27 35.58
CA PRO A 48 -40.94 -21.07 34.12
C PRO A 48 -42.22 -21.31 33.29
N ARG A 49 -42.23 -20.87 32.02
CA ARG A 49 -42.75 -21.54 30.79
C ARG A 49 -43.21 -20.56 29.70
N GLY A 50 -43.00 -20.93 28.44
CA GLY A 50 -43.99 -20.71 27.37
C GLY A 50 -43.50 -20.05 26.08
N MET A 51 -43.32 -20.87 25.04
CA MET A 51 -43.32 -20.45 23.62
C MET A 51 -44.59 -19.67 23.25
N ALA A 52 -44.49 -18.74 22.28
CA ALA A 52 -45.21 -18.81 20.99
C ALA A 52 -45.05 -17.52 20.17
N MET A 53 -44.92 -17.70 18.85
CA MET A 53 -45.00 -16.67 17.82
C MET A 53 -46.42 -16.13 17.63
N GLY A 54 -46.56 -14.89 17.14
CA GLY A 54 -47.78 -14.43 16.47
C GLY A 54 -47.79 -12.90 16.23
N PRO A 55 -48.19 -12.41 15.05
CA PRO A 55 -47.83 -11.08 14.55
C PRO A 55 -48.96 -10.03 14.63
N GLY A 56 -48.60 -8.77 14.40
CA GLY A 56 -49.49 -7.69 13.99
C GLY A 56 -49.98 -6.79 15.13
N ASP A 57 -49.68 -5.49 15.03
CA ASP A 57 -50.74 -4.50 14.82
C ASP A 57 -50.17 -3.14 14.46
N ALA A 58 -50.76 -2.56 13.41
CA ALA A 58 -50.58 -1.20 12.95
C ALA A 58 -51.51 -0.26 13.72
N MET A 59 -51.00 0.92 14.11
CA MET A 59 -51.76 2.14 14.40
C MET A 59 -50.81 3.31 14.09
N ASP A 60 -50.99 4.01 12.98
CA ASP A 60 -51.95 5.09 12.69
C ASP A 60 -51.51 6.45 13.24
N ASP A 61 -51.54 7.40 12.32
CA ASP A 61 -50.96 8.73 12.34
C ASP A 61 -51.62 9.66 13.37
N THR A 62 -50.80 10.50 14.01
CA THR A 62 -51.22 11.87 14.29
C THR A 62 -50.06 12.85 14.11
N ASP A 63 -50.28 13.68 13.10
CA ASP A 63 -49.63 14.91 12.67
C ASP A 63 -49.18 15.84 13.82
N ALA A 64 -47.92 16.26 13.76
CA ALA A 64 -47.39 17.42 14.47
C ALA A 64 -46.40 18.16 13.56
N SER A 65 -46.95 19.05 12.75
CA SER A 65 -46.34 20.22 12.10
C SER A 65 -44.85 20.49 12.44
N MET A 66 -43.97 20.19 11.49
CA MET A 66 -42.68 20.86 11.37
C MET A 66 -42.64 21.66 10.07
N SER A 67 -42.31 22.94 10.26
CA SER A 67 -42.15 23.97 9.25
C SER A 67 -41.19 23.57 8.13
N ASP A 68 -41.64 23.83 6.91
CA ASP A 68 -40.92 24.02 5.64
C ASP A 68 -39.42 24.29 5.81
N GLN A 69 -38.62 23.22 5.79
CA GLN A 69 -37.21 23.24 5.45
C GLN A 69 -37.14 22.67 4.04
N GLY A 70 -36.77 23.51 3.08
CA GLY A 70 -36.83 23.23 1.66
C GLY A 70 -36.31 21.83 1.31
N ILE A 71 -37.13 21.09 0.57
CA ILE A 71 -36.73 19.84 -0.07
C ILE A 71 -35.59 20.19 -1.03
N VAL A 72 -34.36 19.97 -0.57
CA VAL A 72 -33.18 19.95 -1.42
C VAL A 72 -33.35 18.73 -2.33
N PRO A 73 -33.17 18.87 -3.67
CA PRO A 73 -33.20 17.73 -4.57
C PRO A 73 -32.33 16.61 -4.02
N GLU A 74 -32.83 15.38 -4.05
CA GLU A 74 -32.12 14.20 -3.57
C GLU A 74 -30.92 13.96 -4.49
N ALA A 75 -29.78 14.58 -4.16
CA ALA A 75 -28.51 14.27 -4.80
C ALA A 75 -28.25 12.78 -4.60
N LEU A 76 -28.22 12.04 -5.71
CA LEU A 76 -28.02 10.59 -5.74
C LEU A 76 -26.60 10.22 -5.28
N ASN A 77 -25.64 11.12 -5.49
CA ASN A 77 -24.22 10.98 -5.12
C ASN A 77 -23.86 11.93 -3.95
N GLY A 78 -22.71 11.72 -3.31
CA GLY A 78 -22.32 12.43 -2.08
C GLY A 78 -22.49 13.96 -2.18
N ALA A 79 -23.11 14.61 -1.20
CA ALA A 79 -23.33 16.06 -1.20
C ALA A 79 -22.68 16.71 0.02
N LEU A 80 -21.90 17.77 -0.17
CA LEU A 80 -21.26 18.51 0.91
C LEU A 80 -22.21 19.58 1.47
N ARG A 81 -22.43 19.58 2.78
CA ARG A 81 -23.26 20.58 3.47
C ARG A 81 -22.48 21.28 4.58
N ARG A 82 -22.72 22.58 4.73
CA ARG A 82 -22.21 23.41 5.83
C ARG A 82 -23.34 23.79 6.76
N SER A 83 -23.13 23.60 8.06
CA SER A 83 -24.01 24.01 9.15
C SER A 83 -23.23 24.85 10.18
N PRO A 84 -23.90 25.44 11.20
CA PRO A 84 -23.20 26.06 12.34
C PRO A 84 -22.28 25.09 13.08
N ASP A 85 -22.61 23.79 13.09
CA ASP A 85 -21.85 22.74 13.78
C ASP A 85 -20.64 22.25 12.97
N GLY A 86 -20.56 22.59 11.68
CA GLY A 86 -19.45 22.23 10.81
C GLY A 86 -19.86 21.70 9.44
N TRP A 87 -18.94 20.98 8.81
CA TRP A 87 -19.09 20.34 7.52
C TRP A 87 -19.56 18.89 7.65
N GLN A 88 -20.44 18.47 6.75
CA GLN A 88 -20.93 17.10 6.68
C GLN A 88 -21.05 16.66 5.22
N LEU A 89 -20.63 15.45 4.94
CA LEU A 89 -20.96 14.77 3.69
C LEU A 89 -22.31 14.07 3.87
N TRP A 90 -23.15 14.10 2.85
CA TRP A 90 -24.49 13.51 2.85
C TRP A 90 -24.63 12.54 1.69
N ARG A 91 -25.30 11.41 1.90
CA ARG A 91 -25.62 10.45 0.85
C ARG A 91 -27.06 9.97 1.04
N HIS A 92 -27.86 9.98 -0.02
CA HIS A 92 -29.28 9.61 0.01
C HIS A 92 -30.04 10.26 1.18
N GLY A 93 -29.84 11.58 1.37
CA GLY A 93 -30.53 12.31 2.43
C GLY A 93 -30.08 12.03 3.86
N HIS A 94 -28.96 11.33 4.08
CA HIS A 94 -28.43 11.05 5.42
C HIS A 94 -26.96 11.50 5.57
N PRO A 95 -26.54 11.95 6.78
CA PRO A 95 -25.13 12.21 7.06
C PRO A 95 -24.27 10.96 6.81
N TYR A 96 -23.12 11.16 6.16
CA TYR A 96 -22.22 10.13 5.71
C TYR A 96 -20.81 10.39 6.22
N HIS A 97 -20.41 9.69 7.28
CA HIS A 97 -19.03 9.72 7.77
C HIS A 97 -18.24 8.56 7.15
N VAL A 98 -17.10 8.86 6.54
CA VAL A 98 -16.29 7.88 5.82
C VAL A 98 -15.52 7.00 6.80
N ARG A 99 -15.84 5.70 6.79
CA ARG A 99 -15.13 4.60 7.44
C ARG A 99 -14.52 3.76 6.33
N GLY A 100 -13.47 4.28 5.73
CA GLY A 100 -12.95 3.74 4.49
C GLY A 100 -11.58 3.10 4.63
N ALA A 101 -11.18 2.42 3.55
CA ALA A 101 -9.81 1.99 3.33
C ALA A 101 -9.36 2.29 1.89
N GLY A 102 -8.07 2.54 1.68
CA GLY A 102 -7.48 2.65 0.35
C GLY A 102 -7.23 1.26 -0.23
N GLY A 103 -7.55 1.04 -1.51
CA GLY A 103 -7.49 -0.29 -2.15
C GLY A 103 -8.87 -0.87 -2.44
N SER A 104 -8.90 -2.06 -3.05
CA SER A 104 -10.11 -2.68 -3.60
C SER A 104 -10.24 -4.18 -3.30
N TYR A 105 -9.36 -4.74 -2.48
CA TYR A 105 -9.37 -6.17 -2.18
C TYR A 105 -10.55 -6.58 -1.28
N ASP A 106 -11.24 -7.66 -1.61
CA ASP A 106 -12.28 -8.28 -0.76
C ASP A 106 -13.24 -7.25 -0.12
N LEU A 107 -14.05 -6.61 -0.96
CA LEU A 107 -15.07 -5.65 -0.52
C LEU A 107 -16.08 -6.27 0.47
N PRO A 108 -16.50 -7.55 0.34
CA PRO A 108 -17.28 -8.22 1.38
C PRO A 108 -16.60 -8.19 2.75
N ALA A 109 -15.29 -8.49 2.84
CA ALA A 109 -14.54 -8.40 4.09
C ALA A 109 -14.46 -6.96 4.63
N LEU A 110 -14.31 -5.96 3.77
CA LEU A 110 -14.32 -4.54 4.18
C LEU A 110 -15.66 -4.17 4.82
N LYS A 111 -16.77 -4.57 4.20
CA LYS A 111 -18.12 -4.36 4.74
C LYS A 111 -18.31 -5.11 6.06
N ALA A 112 -17.86 -6.37 6.14
CA ALA A 112 -17.93 -7.17 7.36
C ALA A 112 -17.12 -6.54 8.52
N ALA A 113 -16.01 -5.85 8.20
CA ALA A 113 -15.23 -5.10 9.17
C ALA A 113 -15.91 -3.79 9.64
N GLY A 114 -17.06 -3.41 9.07
CA GLY A 114 -17.77 -2.17 9.38
C GLY A 114 -17.39 -0.98 8.49
N GLY A 115 -16.56 -1.21 7.47
CA GLY A 115 -16.22 -0.21 6.47
C GLY A 115 -17.41 0.13 5.57
N ASN A 116 -17.46 1.36 5.07
CA ASN A 116 -18.51 1.82 4.15
C ASN A 116 -17.99 2.40 2.84
N SER A 117 -16.67 2.58 2.68
CA SER A 117 -16.11 3.17 1.47
C SER A 117 -14.73 2.61 1.14
N ILE A 118 -14.39 2.59 -0.14
CA ILE A 118 -13.01 2.47 -0.60
C ILE A 118 -12.52 3.76 -1.28
N ARG A 119 -11.20 3.91 -1.39
CA ARG A 119 -10.54 4.93 -2.21
C ARG A 119 -9.62 4.26 -3.21
N THR A 120 -9.65 4.73 -4.46
CA THR A 120 -8.68 4.38 -5.50
C THR A 120 -7.81 5.59 -5.86
N TRP A 121 -6.68 5.36 -6.53
CA TRP A 121 -5.78 6.42 -7.01
C TRP A 121 -5.98 6.79 -8.47
N GLY A 122 -6.55 5.87 -9.25
CA GLY A 122 -6.78 6.03 -10.68
C GLY A 122 -7.99 5.23 -11.16
N ILE A 123 -8.18 5.27 -12.48
CA ILE A 123 -9.22 4.56 -13.22
C ILE A 123 -8.54 3.70 -14.26
N ASP A 124 -8.94 2.44 -14.30
CA ASP A 124 -8.53 1.42 -15.27
C ASP A 124 -9.75 0.62 -15.77
N GLN A 125 -9.50 -0.41 -16.57
CA GLN A 125 -10.52 -1.31 -17.12
C GLN A 125 -11.38 -2.04 -16.07
N ASN A 126 -10.87 -2.21 -14.84
CA ASN A 126 -11.57 -2.92 -13.76
C ASN A 126 -12.51 -1.99 -12.97
N THR A 127 -12.40 -0.67 -13.15
CA THR A 127 -13.16 0.34 -12.41
C THR A 127 -14.66 0.14 -12.47
N GLN A 128 -15.21 -0.22 -13.63
CA GLN A 128 -16.66 -0.47 -13.78
C GLN A 128 -17.11 -1.61 -12.87
N ALA A 129 -16.42 -2.75 -12.92
CA ALA A 129 -16.75 -3.91 -12.09
C ALA A 129 -16.60 -3.60 -10.59
N LEU A 130 -15.55 -2.85 -10.22
CA LEU A 130 -15.34 -2.40 -8.84
C LEU A 130 -16.49 -1.53 -8.32
N LEU A 131 -16.93 -0.57 -9.14
CA LEU A 131 -18.03 0.32 -8.81
C LEU A 131 -19.36 -0.46 -8.69
N ASP A 132 -19.61 -1.40 -9.60
CA ASP A 132 -20.80 -2.27 -9.57
C ASP A 132 -20.84 -3.14 -8.31
N GLU A 133 -19.72 -3.77 -7.94
CA GLU A 133 -19.62 -4.57 -6.71
C GLU A 133 -19.80 -3.71 -5.46
N ALA A 134 -19.14 -2.55 -5.40
CA ALA A 134 -19.30 -1.60 -4.30
C ALA A 134 -20.77 -1.21 -4.14
N HIS A 135 -21.47 -0.89 -5.24
CA HIS A 135 -22.89 -0.56 -5.21
C HIS A 135 -23.74 -1.73 -4.70
N GLN A 136 -23.51 -2.96 -5.18
CA GLN A 136 -24.23 -4.15 -4.71
C GLN A 136 -24.05 -4.39 -3.21
N LEU A 137 -22.86 -4.07 -2.69
CA LEU A 137 -22.57 -4.16 -1.26
C LEU A 137 -23.03 -2.92 -0.47
N GLY A 138 -23.56 -1.89 -1.12
CA GLY A 138 -23.94 -0.62 -0.48
C GLY A 138 -22.75 0.22 -0.03
N LEU A 139 -21.55 -0.09 -0.51
CA LEU A 139 -20.32 0.66 -0.30
C LEU A 139 -20.23 1.84 -1.28
N THR A 140 -19.34 2.77 -0.97
CA THR A 140 -19.03 3.92 -1.83
C THR A 140 -17.57 3.96 -2.27
N VAL A 141 -17.27 4.67 -3.35
CA VAL A 141 -15.92 4.81 -3.90
C VAL A 141 -15.56 6.28 -4.00
N SER A 142 -14.49 6.69 -3.32
CA SER A 142 -13.76 7.92 -3.69
C SER A 142 -12.86 7.57 -4.85
N LEU A 143 -13.26 8.00 -6.05
CA LEU A 143 -12.66 7.57 -7.30
C LEU A 143 -11.51 8.51 -7.67
N GLY A 144 -10.29 8.00 -7.60
CA GLY A 144 -9.08 8.77 -7.91
C GLY A 144 -8.90 9.00 -9.41
N LEU A 145 -8.44 10.18 -9.76
CA LEU A 145 -8.05 10.60 -11.10
C LEU A 145 -6.54 10.82 -11.08
N TRP A 146 -5.79 9.82 -11.54
CA TRP A 146 -4.34 9.87 -11.55
C TRP A 146 -3.84 10.99 -12.46
N LEU A 147 -2.93 11.82 -11.94
CA LEU A 147 -2.26 12.87 -12.70
C LEU A 147 -0.77 12.56 -12.79
N GLY A 148 -0.11 12.99 -13.86
CA GLY A 148 1.31 12.77 -14.07
C GLY A 148 2.17 13.39 -12.96
N HIS A 149 3.25 12.70 -12.60
CA HIS A 149 4.25 13.18 -11.64
C HIS A 149 5.54 13.55 -12.36
N ALA A 150 6.22 14.61 -11.92
CA ALA A 150 7.50 15.02 -12.50
C ALA A 150 8.60 13.95 -12.33
N GLU A 151 8.56 13.20 -11.23
CA GLU A 151 9.46 12.07 -10.99
C GLU A 151 9.28 10.95 -12.02
N HIS A 152 8.12 10.88 -12.66
CA HIS A 152 7.81 9.94 -13.74
C HIS A 152 7.95 10.59 -15.13
N GLY A 153 8.56 11.78 -15.21
CA GLY A 153 8.86 12.49 -16.46
C GLY A 153 7.74 13.39 -16.99
N PHE A 154 6.65 13.61 -16.24
CA PHE A 154 5.58 14.52 -16.68
C PHE A 154 5.95 15.99 -16.46
N ASP A 155 5.91 16.81 -17.52
CA ASP A 155 6.22 18.24 -17.44
C ASP A 155 4.93 19.09 -17.49
N TYR A 156 4.60 19.73 -16.36
CA TYR A 156 3.45 20.63 -16.25
C TYR A 156 3.62 21.96 -17.01
N ARG A 157 4.81 22.23 -17.56
CA ARG A 157 5.03 23.36 -18.46
C ARG A 157 4.76 23.02 -19.93
N ASP A 158 4.60 21.75 -20.26
CA ASP A 158 4.12 21.33 -21.57
C ASP A 158 2.59 21.43 -21.61
N SER A 159 2.10 22.54 -22.18
CA SER A 159 0.67 22.78 -22.31
C SER A 159 -0.07 21.71 -23.13
N ALA A 160 0.61 21.04 -24.08
CA ALA A 160 -0.02 20.00 -24.88
C ALA A 160 -0.19 18.71 -24.07
N ALA A 161 0.82 18.35 -23.27
CA ALA A 161 0.73 17.20 -22.35
C ALA A 161 -0.33 17.42 -21.27
N VAL A 162 -0.39 18.62 -20.67
CA VAL A 162 -1.42 18.98 -19.68
C VAL A 162 -2.83 18.94 -20.28
N ALA A 163 -3.01 19.47 -21.50
CA ALA A 163 -4.30 19.43 -22.19
C ALA A 163 -4.74 17.99 -22.53
N ALA A 164 -3.80 17.14 -22.98
CA ALA A 164 -4.08 15.72 -23.25
C ALA A 164 -4.48 14.96 -21.97
N GLN A 165 -3.79 15.20 -20.85
CA GLN A 165 -4.16 14.64 -19.55
C GLN A 165 -5.57 15.06 -19.13
N LYS A 166 -5.91 16.34 -19.26
CA LYS A 166 -7.25 16.84 -18.93
C LYS A 166 -8.33 16.18 -19.79
N GLU A 167 -8.10 16.00 -21.09
CA GLU A 167 -9.07 15.33 -21.97
C GLU A 167 -9.23 13.85 -21.61
N ALA A 168 -8.14 13.15 -21.27
CA ALA A 168 -8.21 11.77 -20.79
C ALA A 168 -9.06 11.66 -19.51
N VAL A 169 -8.82 12.55 -18.54
CA VAL A 169 -9.63 12.63 -17.31
C VAL A 169 -11.10 12.93 -17.62
N ARG A 170 -11.37 13.85 -18.56
CA ARG A 170 -12.74 14.21 -18.96
C ARG A 170 -13.52 13.00 -19.46
N GLN A 171 -12.90 12.10 -20.23
CA GLN A 171 -13.57 10.89 -20.71
C GLN A 171 -13.98 9.97 -19.56
N TRP A 172 -13.13 9.80 -18.55
CA TRP A 172 -13.48 9.04 -17.36
C TRP A 172 -14.62 9.65 -16.54
N VAL A 173 -14.61 10.98 -16.38
CA VAL A 173 -15.69 11.70 -15.67
C VAL A 173 -17.03 11.49 -16.39
N LEU A 174 -17.05 11.65 -17.72
CA LEU A 174 -18.25 11.40 -18.52
C LEU A 174 -18.77 9.96 -18.37
N GLN A 175 -17.86 8.99 -18.26
CA GLN A 175 -18.22 7.58 -18.12
C GLN A 175 -18.82 7.25 -16.75
N PHE A 176 -18.26 7.76 -15.64
CA PHE A 176 -18.60 7.29 -14.29
C PHE A 176 -19.40 8.27 -13.42
N LYS A 177 -19.64 9.51 -13.87
CA LYS A 177 -20.38 10.53 -13.08
C LYS A 177 -21.74 10.07 -12.54
N ASP A 178 -22.44 9.22 -13.30
CA ASP A 178 -23.80 8.77 -12.93
C ASP A 178 -23.78 7.45 -12.14
N HIS A 179 -22.60 6.93 -11.77
CA HIS A 179 -22.49 5.67 -11.05
C HIS A 179 -22.89 5.82 -9.57
N PRO A 180 -23.84 5.04 -9.04
CA PRO A 180 -24.40 5.22 -7.68
C PRO A 180 -23.45 4.91 -6.52
N ALA A 181 -22.33 4.23 -6.79
CA ALA A 181 -21.25 4.03 -5.82
C ALA A 181 -20.31 5.24 -5.71
N LEU A 182 -20.31 6.17 -6.66
CA LEU A 182 -19.39 7.31 -6.67
C LEU A 182 -19.70 8.27 -5.51
N LEU A 183 -18.67 8.59 -4.71
CA LEU A 183 -18.79 9.51 -3.57
C LEU A 183 -18.10 10.86 -3.82
N VAL A 184 -16.87 10.81 -4.32
CA VAL A 184 -15.96 11.96 -4.49
C VAL A 184 -15.04 11.68 -5.68
N TRP A 185 -14.77 12.72 -6.47
CA TRP A 185 -13.69 12.73 -7.46
C TRP A 185 -12.36 13.16 -6.82
N GLY A 186 -11.38 12.27 -6.75
CA GLY A 186 -10.03 12.57 -6.24
C GLY A 186 -9.12 13.11 -7.34
N VAL A 187 -8.96 14.43 -7.46
CA VAL A 187 -8.15 15.09 -8.49
C VAL A 187 -6.66 15.05 -8.10
N GLY A 188 -5.95 14.04 -8.58
CA GLY A 188 -4.54 13.82 -8.28
C GLY A 188 -4.27 13.26 -6.88
N ASN A 189 -3.03 12.81 -6.67
CA ASN A 189 -2.52 12.36 -5.38
C ASN A 189 -1.09 12.83 -5.21
N GLU A 190 -0.85 13.78 -4.31
CA GLU A 190 0.50 14.24 -3.96
C GLU A 190 1.32 14.71 -5.18
N VAL A 191 0.65 15.30 -6.17
CA VAL A 191 1.25 15.76 -7.43
C VAL A 191 2.29 16.86 -7.19
N GLU A 192 2.13 17.59 -6.08
CA GLU A 192 3.04 18.63 -5.63
C GLU A 192 4.35 18.10 -5.05
N LEU A 193 4.42 16.82 -4.68
CA LEU A 193 5.65 16.25 -4.10
C LEU A 193 6.81 16.39 -5.09
N ASN A 194 7.88 17.02 -4.59
CA ASN A 194 9.10 17.33 -5.36
C ASN A 194 8.87 18.15 -6.65
N ASN A 195 7.67 18.73 -6.83
CA ASN A 195 7.31 19.55 -7.98
C ASN A 195 6.22 20.60 -7.65
N ASP A 196 6.39 21.32 -6.55
CA ASP A 196 5.44 22.32 -6.06
C ASP A 196 5.53 23.67 -6.83
N ILE A 197 5.05 23.67 -8.08
CA ILE A 197 5.03 24.83 -8.98
C ILE A 197 3.59 25.30 -9.29
N PRO A 198 3.36 26.58 -9.63
CA PRO A 198 2.01 27.09 -9.93
C PRO A 198 1.26 26.32 -11.02
N GLU A 199 1.97 25.77 -12.01
CA GLU A 199 1.40 25.02 -13.13
C GLU A 199 0.74 23.71 -12.68
N VAL A 200 1.24 23.06 -11.62
CA VAL A 200 0.60 21.87 -11.02
C VAL A 200 -0.75 22.25 -10.43
N TRP A 201 -0.79 23.30 -9.62
CA TRP A 201 -2.02 23.78 -9.00
C TRP A 201 -3.03 24.30 -10.03
N ALA A 202 -2.55 24.95 -11.10
CA ALA A 202 -3.39 25.37 -12.22
C ALA A 202 -4.01 24.17 -12.96
N ALA A 203 -3.26 23.08 -13.16
CA ALA A 203 -3.80 21.87 -13.77
C ALA A 203 -4.84 21.16 -12.88
N ILE A 204 -4.60 21.11 -11.55
CA ILE A 204 -5.58 20.59 -10.58
C ILE A 204 -6.88 21.40 -10.64
N GLU A 205 -6.78 22.73 -10.62
CA GLU A 205 -7.96 23.60 -10.73
C GLU A 205 -8.67 23.44 -12.08
N ASP A 206 -7.93 23.40 -13.19
CA ASP A 206 -8.53 23.32 -14.52
C ASP A 206 -9.29 22.00 -14.75
N ILE A 207 -8.85 20.92 -14.10
CA ILE A 207 -9.55 19.64 -14.07
C ILE A 207 -10.76 19.70 -13.12
N ALA A 208 -10.60 20.25 -11.91
CA ALA A 208 -11.69 20.37 -10.94
C ALA A 208 -12.85 21.23 -11.47
N ALA A 209 -12.54 22.37 -12.11
CA ALA A 209 -13.53 23.23 -12.75
C ALA A 209 -14.28 22.49 -13.88
N MET A 210 -13.56 21.73 -14.71
CA MET A 210 -14.16 20.91 -15.76
C MET A 210 -15.09 19.84 -15.18
N ILE A 211 -14.72 19.18 -14.07
CA ILE A 211 -15.59 18.23 -13.39
C ILE A 211 -16.87 18.94 -12.93
N LYS A 212 -16.77 20.13 -12.33
CA LYS A 212 -17.94 20.91 -11.90
C LYS A 212 -18.89 21.32 -13.02
N GLU A 213 -18.40 21.45 -14.25
CA GLU A 213 -19.25 21.68 -15.42
C GLU A 213 -20.01 20.42 -15.88
N ILE A 214 -19.41 19.24 -15.70
CA ILE A 214 -19.95 17.95 -16.17
C ILE A 214 -20.81 17.24 -15.11
N ASP A 215 -20.37 17.33 -13.86
CA ASP A 215 -20.91 16.67 -12.68
C ASP A 215 -20.89 17.66 -11.50
N PRO A 216 -21.85 18.61 -11.46
CA PRO A 216 -21.87 19.66 -10.43
C PRO A 216 -22.21 19.13 -9.02
N ASP A 217 -22.87 17.97 -8.94
CA ASP A 217 -23.42 17.43 -7.70
C ASP A 217 -22.37 16.63 -6.90
N THR A 218 -21.41 15.99 -7.57
CA THR A 218 -20.35 15.21 -6.92
C THR A 218 -19.18 16.10 -6.44
N PRO A 219 -18.73 15.98 -5.18
CA PRO A 219 -17.60 16.73 -4.67
C PRO A 219 -16.28 16.38 -5.36
N THR A 220 -15.44 17.39 -5.54
CA THR A 220 -14.05 17.25 -5.96
C THR A 220 -13.13 17.33 -4.74
N MET A 221 -12.04 16.56 -4.76
CA MET A 221 -11.05 16.51 -3.70
C MET A 221 -9.65 16.55 -4.27
N ALA A 222 -8.81 17.50 -3.83
CA ALA A 222 -7.38 17.47 -4.13
C ALA A 222 -6.63 16.81 -2.95
N VAL A 223 -5.73 15.87 -3.26
CA VAL A 223 -5.00 15.10 -2.24
C VAL A 223 -3.53 15.54 -2.18
N THR A 224 -3.06 15.92 -0.99
CA THR A 224 -1.67 16.36 -0.76
C THR A 224 -0.96 15.54 0.30
N ALA A 225 0.37 15.58 0.27
CA ALA A 225 1.22 15.02 1.30
C ALA A 225 1.16 15.91 2.56
N GLU A 226 0.27 15.54 3.49
CA GLU A 226 0.02 16.28 4.72
C GLU A 226 -0.28 17.79 4.48
N LEU A 227 0.15 18.69 5.38
CA LEU A 227 -0.13 20.12 5.27
C LEU A 227 0.82 20.86 4.32
N GLY A 228 1.95 20.24 3.96
CA GLY A 228 3.03 20.89 3.23
C GLY A 228 3.52 22.18 3.89
N GLN A 229 4.25 23.00 3.12
CA GLN A 229 4.70 24.30 3.62
C GLN A 229 3.58 25.36 3.65
N ASP A 230 2.62 25.27 2.72
CA ASP A 230 1.49 26.22 2.60
C ASP A 230 0.28 25.64 1.84
N ASN A 231 0.05 24.31 1.88
CA ASN A 231 -0.98 23.70 1.03
C ASN A 231 -2.40 24.18 1.37
N ALA A 232 -2.67 24.49 2.64
CA ALA A 232 -3.96 25.06 3.06
C ALA A 232 -4.31 26.35 2.29
N ASN A 233 -3.32 27.23 2.11
CA ASN A 233 -3.53 28.48 1.40
C ASN A 233 -3.62 28.25 -0.11
N LYS A 234 -2.79 27.37 -0.67
CA LYS A 234 -2.81 27.05 -2.10
C LYS A 234 -4.13 26.41 -2.51
N ILE A 235 -4.64 25.45 -1.76
CA ILE A 235 -5.95 24.85 -2.04
C ILE A 235 -7.04 25.91 -1.99
N ARG A 236 -7.02 26.78 -0.97
CA ARG A 236 -8.01 27.85 -0.83
C ARG A 236 -7.97 28.88 -1.96
N THR A 237 -6.79 29.18 -2.52
CA THR A 237 -6.59 30.35 -3.40
C THR A 237 -6.31 30.02 -4.86
N LEU A 238 -5.69 28.86 -5.12
CA LEU A 238 -5.31 28.42 -6.46
C LEU A 238 -6.28 27.37 -7.02
N THR A 239 -7.02 26.65 -6.17
CA THR A 239 -7.96 25.61 -6.59
C THR A 239 -9.38 25.83 -6.05
N PRO A 240 -10.06 26.94 -6.36
CA PRO A 240 -11.38 27.26 -5.84
C PRO A 240 -12.49 26.26 -6.22
N SER A 241 -12.27 25.41 -7.23
CA SER A 241 -13.23 24.38 -7.65
C SER A 241 -13.06 23.06 -6.87
N ILE A 242 -12.15 22.99 -5.89
CA ILE A 242 -11.98 21.86 -4.97
C ILE A 242 -12.86 22.04 -3.74
N ASP A 243 -13.73 21.06 -3.46
CA ASP A 243 -14.62 21.12 -2.29
C ASP A 243 -13.98 20.58 -1.01
N ILE A 244 -13.16 19.54 -1.14
CA ILE A 244 -12.59 18.77 -0.01
C ILE A 244 -11.07 18.76 -0.11
N TRP A 245 -10.39 19.00 1.00
CA TRP A 245 -8.96 18.72 1.08
C TRP A 245 -8.71 17.28 1.51
N GLY A 246 -8.08 16.47 0.65
CA GLY A 246 -7.56 15.16 0.99
C GLY A 246 -6.16 15.26 1.59
N LEU A 247 -5.95 14.65 2.75
CA LEU A 247 -4.69 14.66 3.48
C LEU A 247 -4.17 13.23 3.67
N ASN A 248 -3.00 12.94 3.12
CA ASN A 248 -2.26 11.72 3.47
C ASN A 248 -1.46 11.98 4.74
N VAL A 249 -1.76 11.24 5.83
CA VAL A 249 -1.20 11.48 7.16
C VAL A 249 -0.84 10.18 7.85
N TYR A 250 0.46 9.85 7.83
CA TYR A 250 1.04 8.67 8.46
C TYR A 250 1.58 8.93 9.88
N GLU A 251 2.12 10.13 10.10
CA GLU A 251 2.63 10.57 11.41
C GLU A 251 1.90 11.84 11.86
N GLY A 252 1.73 12.01 13.18
CA GLY A 252 1.23 13.26 13.75
C GLY A 252 -0.26 13.53 13.54
N ILE A 253 -1.03 12.50 13.14
CA ILE A 253 -2.48 12.60 12.94
C ILE A 253 -3.23 13.05 14.21
N GLU A 254 -2.76 12.65 15.39
CA GLU A 254 -3.34 13.09 16.68
C GLU A 254 -3.30 14.62 16.88
N SER A 255 -2.41 15.31 16.16
CA SER A 255 -2.28 16.77 16.20
C SER A 255 -2.91 17.47 15.00
N ILE A 256 -3.46 16.75 14.02
CA ILE A 256 -3.86 17.28 12.71
C ILE A 256 -4.87 18.42 12.84
N SER A 257 -5.89 18.25 13.69
CA SER A 257 -6.93 19.25 13.91
C SER A 257 -6.35 20.60 14.38
N ARG A 258 -5.40 20.55 15.34
CA ARG A 258 -4.73 21.74 15.85
C ARG A 258 -3.87 22.42 14.78
N ARG A 259 -3.17 21.63 13.97
CA ARG A 259 -2.30 22.14 12.89
C ARG A 259 -3.12 22.76 11.76
N LEU A 260 -4.27 22.19 11.41
CA LEU A 260 -5.21 22.78 10.46
C LEU A 260 -5.76 24.12 10.96
N THR A 261 -6.07 24.23 12.26
CA THR A 261 -6.47 25.52 12.86
C THR A 261 -5.33 26.54 12.79
N ALA A 262 -4.08 26.14 13.09
CA ALA A 262 -2.92 27.02 12.98
C ALA A 262 -2.65 27.46 11.52
N ALA A 263 -2.98 26.61 10.54
CA ALA A 263 -2.93 26.93 9.12
C ALA A 263 -4.13 27.76 8.62
N ASN A 264 -5.04 28.18 9.51
CA ASN A 264 -6.29 28.88 9.19
C ASN A 264 -7.15 28.13 8.17
N TRP A 265 -7.21 26.80 8.28
CA TRP A 265 -8.08 25.95 7.48
C TRP A 265 -9.39 25.65 8.23
N ASP A 266 -10.48 26.23 7.73
CA ASP A 266 -11.85 26.01 8.24
C ASP A 266 -12.70 25.15 7.28
N GLY A 267 -12.13 24.71 6.16
CA GLY A 267 -12.80 23.86 5.16
C GLY A 267 -12.93 22.40 5.61
N PRO A 268 -13.72 21.59 4.89
CA PRO A 268 -13.81 20.17 5.15
C PRO A 268 -12.54 19.45 4.70
N TYR A 269 -12.24 18.31 5.31
CA TYR A 269 -11.16 17.44 4.87
C TYR A 269 -11.50 15.96 5.04
N LEU A 270 -10.84 15.13 4.24
CA LEU A 270 -10.75 13.69 4.42
C LEU A 270 -9.30 13.32 4.73
N ILE A 271 -9.07 12.42 5.68
CA ILE A 271 -7.76 11.76 5.77
C ILE A 271 -7.74 10.65 4.72
N THR A 272 -7.09 10.90 3.59
CA THR A 272 -7.13 10.04 2.41
C THR A 272 -6.20 8.84 2.49
N GLU A 273 -5.22 8.89 3.40
CA GLU A 273 -4.38 7.77 3.82
C GLU A 273 -4.01 7.98 5.29
N TYR A 274 -4.26 6.97 6.13
CA TYR A 274 -3.69 6.90 7.47
C TYR A 274 -3.20 5.50 7.81
N GLY A 275 -2.18 5.44 8.65
CA GLY A 275 -1.56 4.20 9.08
C GLY A 275 -0.46 4.48 10.11
N PRO A 276 0.45 3.52 10.35
CA PRO A 276 1.62 3.76 11.17
C PRO A 276 2.58 4.78 10.53
N ARG A 277 3.57 5.24 11.31
CA ARG A 277 4.68 6.04 10.79
C ARG A 277 5.40 5.32 9.63
N GLY A 278 5.80 6.06 8.60
CA GLY A 278 6.56 5.53 7.48
C GLY A 278 8.04 5.30 7.77
N ALA A 279 8.73 4.66 6.84
CA ALA A 279 10.17 4.39 6.93
C ALA A 279 11.01 5.68 7.03
N TRP A 280 10.60 6.73 6.31
CA TRP A 280 11.21 8.06 6.33
C TRP A 280 11.17 8.76 7.69
N ALA A 281 10.19 8.41 8.53
CA ALA A 281 9.99 8.99 9.87
C ALA A 281 10.40 8.04 11.01
N SER A 282 10.91 6.86 10.68
CA SER A 282 11.22 5.85 11.68
C SER A 282 12.62 6.03 12.28
N PRO A 283 12.84 5.60 13.54
CA PRO A 283 14.17 5.52 14.12
C PRO A 283 15.09 4.67 13.22
N LEU A 284 16.36 5.04 13.13
CA LEU A 284 17.34 4.36 12.29
C LEU A 284 18.33 3.56 13.12
N THR A 285 18.78 2.42 12.58
CA THR A 285 19.98 1.74 13.09
C THR A 285 21.23 2.59 12.91
N GLN A 286 22.33 2.20 13.56
CA GLN A 286 23.63 2.87 13.37
C GLN A 286 24.17 2.79 11.93
N TRP A 287 23.65 1.89 11.10
CA TRP A 287 23.99 1.76 9.68
C TRP A 287 22.85 2.26 8.76
N GLY A 288 21.92 3.06 9.29
CA GLY A 288 20.95 3.83 8.49
C GLY A 288 19.73 3.05 8.01
N ARG A 289 19.42 1.89 8.61
CA ARG A 289 18.20 1.13 8.27
C ARG A 289 17.02 1.51 9.16
N PRO A 290 15.81 1.71 8.60
CA PRO A 290 14.66 2.13 9.38
C PRO A 290 14.12 0.98 10.25
N ILE A 291 13.77 1.29 11.49
CA ILE A 291 13.17 0.36 12.45
C ILE A 291 11.66 0.39 12.26
N GLU A 292 11.13 -0.71 11.78
CA GLU A 292 9.70 -0.86 11.52
C GLU A 292 8.93 -0.97 12.85
N PRO A 293 7.76 -0.31 12.99
CA PRO A 293 6.88 -0.54 14.13
C PRO A 293 6.43 -2.00 14.20
N SER A 294 6.30 -2.54 15.41
CA SER A 294 5.71 -3.86 15.67
C SER A 294 4.23 -3.92 15.32
N GLY A 295 3.67 -5.13 15.15
CA GLY A 295 2.24 -5.32 14.90
C GLY A 295 1.34 -4.63 15.94
N LEU A 296 1.71 -4.68 17.23
CA LEU A 296 1.00 -3.96 18.29
C LEU A 296 1.08 -2.44 18.11
N GLU A 297 2.26 -1.88 17.85
CA GLU A 297 2.40 -0.43 17.60
C GLU A 297 1.57 0.04 16.41
N LYS A 298 1.51 -0.77 15.33
CA LYS A 298 0.67 -0.48 14.17
C LYS A 298 -0.81 -0.51 14.50
N ARG A 299 -1.27 -1.55 15.20
CA ARG A 299 -2.67 -1.66 15.66
C ARG A 299 -3.09 -0.45 16.47
N VAL A 300 -2.24 -0.01 17.41
CA VAL A 300 -2.47 1.20 18.21
C VAL A 300 -2.50 2.46 17.32
N ALA A 301 -1.63 2.56 16.32
CA ALA A 301 -1.60 3.70 15.41
C ALA A 301 -2.92 3.85 14.63
N TYR A 302 -3.49 2.78 14.07
CA TYR A 302 -4.80 2.85 13.39
C TYR A 302 -5.94 3.27 14.34
N ALA A 303 -5.96 2.72 15.55
CA ALA A 303 -6.98 3.10 16.55
C ALA A 303 -6.89 4.58 16.93
N ASN A 304 -5.66 5.08 17.14
CA ASN A 304 -5.42 6.49 17.47
C ASN A 304 -5.75 7.42 16.30
N ALA A 305 -5.39 7.03 15.08
CA ALA A 305 -5.69 7.75 13.86
C ALA A 305 -7.20 7.98 13.70
N TYR A 306 -8.00 6.91 13.78
CA TYR A 306 -9.44 7.04 13.64
C TYR A 306 -10.07 7.83 14.80
N ARG A 307 -9.57 7.68 16.03
CA ARG A 307 -10.00 8.51 17.17
C ARG A 307 -9.76 9.99 16.91
N ALA A 308 -8.59 10.36 16.38
CA ALA A 308 -8.26 11.75 16.06
C ALA A 308 -9.16 12.31 14.95
N ILE A 309 -9.47 11.52 13.92
CA ILE A 309 -10.43 11.88 12.86
C ILE A 309 -11.80 12.19 13.47
N LYS A 310 -12.30 11.33 14.35
CA LYS A 310 -13.60 11.50 15.02
C LYS A 310 -13.68 12.71 15.96
N GLN A 311 -12.54 13.14 16.53
CA GLN A 311 -12.50 14.29 17.43
C GLN A 311 -12.69 15.62 16.70
N ASP A 312 -12.33 15.73 15.42
CA ASP A 312 -12.60 16.92 14.60
C ASP A 312 -13.95 16.82 13.89
N ALA A 313 -15.03 16.76 14.66
CA ALA A 313 -16.40 16.66 14.13
C ALA A 313 -16.84 17.88 13.30
N ARG A 314 -16.08 18.99 13.34
CA ARG A 314 -16.40 20.22 12.62
C ARG A 314 -15.91 20.21 11.17
N ARG A 315 -14.76 19.58 10.89
CA ARG A 315 -14.12 19.61 9.56
C ARG A 315 -13.89 18.22 8.97
N ALA A 316 -13.65 17.20 9.78
CA ALA A 316 -13.30 15.87 9.30
C ALA A 316 -14.52 15.11 8.79
N LEU A 317 -14.48 14.70 7.53
CA LEU A 317 -15.53 13.91 6.89
C LEU A 317 -15.33 12.39 7.08
N GLY A 318 -14.20 11.98 7.67
CA GLY A 318 -13.81 10.58 7.86
C GLY A 318 -12.41 10.33 7.31
N GLY A 319 -12.12 9.08 6.94
CA GLY A 319 -10.86 8.76 6.29
C GLY A 319 -10.71 7.33 5.78
N TYR A 320 -9.57 7.08 5.15
CA TYR A 320 -9.21 5.84 4.49
C TYR A 320 -7.95 5.21 5.11
N ALA A 321 -8.10 4.06 5.77
CA ALA A 321 -6.98 3.27 6.28
C ALA A 321 -6.12 2.74 5.12
N PHE A 322 -4.80 2.87 5.23
CA PHE A 322 -3.87 2.47 4.17
C PHE A 322 -3.05 1.23 4.61
N ILE A 323 -2.98 0.10 3.90
CA ILE A 323 -3.68 -0.23 2.65
C ILE A 323 -4.43 -1.57 2.72
N TRP A 324 -5.65 -1.59 2.19
CA TRP A 324 -6.56 -2.73 2.08
C TRP A 324 -6.31 -3.50 0.79
N THR A 325 -5.10 -4.03 0.68
CA THR A 325 -4.64 -4.85 -0.45
C THR A 325 -3.72 -5.95 0.11
N PRO A 326 -3.70 -7.17 -0.47
CA PRO A 326 -2.73 -8.18 -0.12
C PRO A 326 -1.32 -7.68 -0.46
N PRO A 327 -0.32 -7.95 0.37
CA PRO A 327 1.04 -7.60 -0.01
C PRO A 327 1.55 -8.53 -1.09
N ALA A 328 2.44 -8.02 -1.94
CA ALA A 328 3.13 -8.82 -2.95
C ALA A 328 4.04 -9.89 -2.34
N ARG A 329 4.53 -9.66 -1.12
CA ARG A 329 5.44 -10.56 -0.38
C ARG A 329 5.09 -10.65 1.09
N PRO A 330 5.46 -11.75 1.77
CA PRO A 330 5.25 -11.85 3.23
C PRO A 330 6.02 -10.78 4.00
N THR A 331 7.06 -10.18 3.42
CA THR A 331 7.94 -9.17 4.03
C THR A 331 7.48 -7.74 3.79
N ASP A 332 6.50 -7.51 2.90
CA ASP A 332 5.90 -6.21 2.62
C ASP A 332 4.87 -5.88 3.71
N THR A 333 5.37 -5.70 4.92
CA THR A 333 4.55 -5.65 6.14
C THR A 333 4.34 -4.23 6.67
N TRP A 334 4.97 -3.21 6.06
CA TRP A 334 5.02 -1.85 6.60
C TRP A 334 3.63 -1.23 6.78
N PHE A 335 2.82 -1.23 5.72
CA PHE A 335 1.49 -0.63 5.69
C PHE A 335 0.35 -1.61 5.39
N SER A 336 0.68 -2.85 5.01
CA SER A 336 -0.31 -3.83 4.57
C SER A 336 -1.25 -4.23 5.71
N LEU A 337 -2.57 -4.11 5.49
CA LEU A 337 -3.61 -4.59 6.41
C LEU A 337 -3.86 -6.10 6.30
N TYR A 338 -3.34 -6.71 5.24
CA TYR A 338 -3.25 -8.15 5.05
C TYR A 338 -1.77 -8.57 5.04
N GLY A 339 -1.52 -9.86 5.27
CA GLY A 339 -0.23 -10.46 5.01
C GLY A 339 -0.35 -11.83 4.37
N LEU A 340 0.79 -12.41 4.05
CA LEU A 340 0.87 -13.76 3.51
C LEU A 340 1.31 -14.70 4.63
N ALA A 341 0.61 -15.82 4.75
CA ALA A 341 0.97 -16.91 5.64
C ALA A 341 1.35 -18.15 4.82
N PRO A 342 2.28 -18.98 5.32
CA PRO A 342 2.63 -20.22 4.64
C PRO A 342 1.44 -21.19 4.60
N PRO A 343 1.45 -22.16 3.67
CA PRO A 343 0.45 -23.23 3.65
C PRO A 343 0.40 -23.97 5.00
N VAL A 344 -0.82 -24.40 5.35
CA VAL A 344 -1.08 -25.32 6.47
C VAL A 344 -1.04 -26.77 5.98
N PRO A 345 -0.86 -27.77 6.87
CA PRO A 345 -0.85 -29.17 6.45
C PRO A 345 -2.09 -29.55 5.63
N GLY A 346 -1.89 -30.05 4.42
CA GLY A 346 -2.96 -30.40 3.47
C GLY A 346 -3.22 -29.34 2.39
N GLU A 347 -2.63 -28.15 2.53
CA GLU A 347 -2.67 -27.10 1.51
C GLU A 347 -1.31 -26.97 0.80
N THR A 348 -1.34 -26.55 -0.46
CA THR A 348 -0.15 -26.33 -1.29
C THR A 348 0.10 -24.85 -1.58
N GLN A 349 -0.86 -23.98 -1.31
CA GLN A 349 -0.79 -22.55 -1.62
C GLN A 349 -0.62 -21.73 -0.34
N GLN A 350 0.09 -20.61 -0.46
CA GLN A 350 0.11 -19.59 0.59
C GLN A 350 -1.31 -19.01 0.79
N ARG A 351 -1.55 -18.45 1.97
CA ARG A 351 -2.83 -17.83 2.31
C ARG A 351 -2.67 -16.33 2.47
N THR A 352 -3.61 -15.56 1.94
CA THR A 352 -3.79 -14.15 2.33
C THR A 352 -4.57 -14.12 3.64
N VAL A 353 -3.99 -13.48 4.65
CA VAL A 353 -4.52 -13.51 6.01
C VAL A 353 -4.62 -12.07 6.56
N PRO A 354 -5.78 -11.69 7.12
CA PRO A 354 -5.95 -10.38 7.74
C PRO A 354 -5.03 -10.18 8.95
N THR A 355 -4.52 -8.96 9.11
CA THR A 355 -3.63 -8.62 10.23
C THR A 355 -4.42 -8.17 11.48
N THR A 356 -3.76 -8.15 12.63
CA THR A 356 -4.32 -7.58 13.87
C THR A 356 -4.67 -6.07 13.75
N MET A 357 -4.13 -5.37 12.75
CA MET A 357 -4.52 -3.98 12.47
C MET A 357 -5.98 -3.88 12.02
N ILE A 358 -6.52 -4.91 11.35
CA ILE A 358 -7.94 -4.94 10.97
C ILE A 358 -8.83 -5.01 12.22
N ASP A 359 -8.39 -5.64 13.30
CA ASP A 359 -9.19 -5.69 14.54
C ASP A 359 -9.36 -4.30 15.16
N ALA A 360 -8.34 -3.44 15.09
CA ALA A 360 -8.45 -2.04 15.49
C ALA A 360 -9.45 -1.27 14.61
N LEU A 361 -9.51 -1.56 13.30
CA LEU A 361 -10.47 -0.94 12.39
C LEU A 361 -11.90 -1.42 12.67
N VAL A 362 -12.10 -2.72 12.93
CA VAL A 362 -13.40 -3.28 13.33
C VAL A 362 -13.93 -2.56 14.57
N GLU A 363 -13.12 -2.49 15.63
CA GLU A 363 -13.48 -1.80 16.86
C GLU A 363 -13.78 -0.31 16.61
N ALA A 364 -12.93 0.36 15.84
CA ALA A 364 -13.07 1.78 15.53
C ALA A 364 -14.32 2.10 14.70
N TRP A 365 -14.66 1.27 13.71
CA TRP A 365 -15.74 1.53 12.76
C TRP A 365 -17.11 1.07 13.25
N THR A 366 -17.16 0.00 14.05
CA THR A 366 -18.41 -0.57 14.58
C THR A 366 -18.70 -0.13 16.01
N GLY A 367 -17.66 0.27 16.76
CA GLY A 367 -17.73 0.51 18.20
C GLY A 367 -17.66 -0.78 19.04
N ILE A 368 -17.44 -1.93 18.41
CA ILE A 368 -17.43 -3.26 19.05
C ILE A 368 -16.11 -3.95 18.72
N ALA A 369 -15.36 -4.34 19.74
CA ALA A 369 -14.13 -5.11 19.55
C ALA A 369 -14.47 -6.53 19.04
N PRO A 370 -13.61 -7.14 18.19
CA PRO A 370 -13.76 -8.54 17.82
C PRO A 370 -13.74 -9.47 19.04
N ASP A 371 -14.58 -10.51 19.03
CA ASP A 371 -14.68 -11.49 20.13
C ASP A 371 -13.37 -12.27 20.35
N ASN A 372 -12.58 -12.46 19.29
CA ASN A 372 -11.28 -13.09 19.32
C ASN A 372 -10.34 -12.26 18.44
N ARG A 373 -9.24 -11.81 19.04
CA ARG A 373 -8.34 -10.83 18.42
C ARG A 373 -7.06 -11.51 17.95
N GLY A 374 -6.46 -10.92 16.92
CA GLY A 374 -5.15 -11.35 16.47
C GLY A 374 -4.05 -11.15 17.53
N PRO A 375 -2.93 -11.88 17.40
CA PRO A 375 -1.82 -11.77 18.33
C PRO A 375 -1.30 -10.33 18.49
N ASP A 376 -1.05 -9.93 19.73
CA ASP A 376 -0.33 -8.70 20.05
C ASP A 376 1.18 -8.99 20.02
N VAL A 377 1.82 -8.70 18.88
CA VAL A 377 3.28 -8.76 18.75
C VAL A 377 3.88 -7.44 19.18
N MET A 378 4.56 -7.45 20.32
CA MET A 378 5.25 -6.28 20.91
C MET A 378 6.57 -5.96 20.21
N GLY A 379 7.12 -6.92 19.46
CA GLY A 379 8.35 -6.76 18.69
C GLY A 379 9.16 -8.04 18.59
N LEU A 380 10.31 -7.93 17.90
CA LEU A 380 11.28 -9.00 17.70
C LEU A 380 12.60 -8.58 18.35
N THR A 381 13.15 -9.46 19.19
CA THR A 381 14.46 -9.26 19.83
C THR A 381 15.49 -10.20 19.25
N ILE A 382 16.67 -9.69 18.92
CA ILE A 382 17.86 -10.48 18.57
C ILE A 382 18.95 -10.26 19.61
N ASP A 383 19.77 -11.28 19.87
CA ASP A 383 20.82 -11.26 20.89
C ASP A 383 21.91 -10.20 20.61
N GLN A 384 22.23 -10.02 19.33
CA GLN A 384 23.22 -9.08 18.83
C GLN A 384 22.72 -8.47 17.52
N THR A 385 23.26 -7.30 17.15
CA THR A 385 22.84 -6.59 15.93
C THR A 385 23.92 -6.52 14.87
N ARG A 386 25.12 -7.05 15.18
CA ARG A 386 26.28 -7.14 14.30
C ARG A 386 26.93 -8.50 14.45
N PHE A 387 27.18 -9.17 13.33
CA PHE A 387 27.66 -10.55 13.30
C PHE A 387 28.82 -10.70 12.31
N ASN A 388 29.81 -11.54 12.60
CA ASN A 388 30.69 -12.02 11.53
C ASN A 388 29.93 -13.03 10.65
N PRO A 389 30.37 -13.21 9.38
CA PRO A 389 29.79 -14.21 8.50
C PRO A 389 29.70 -15.61 9.15
N GLY A 390 28.50 -16.19 9.16
CA GLY A 390 28.26 -17.51 9.74
C GLY A 390 28.15 -17.58 11.26
N ASP A 391 28.27 -16.45 11.98
CA ASP A 391 28.00 -16.41 13.42
C ASP A 391 26.56 -16.85 13.72
N ARG A 392 26.34 -17.35 14.94
CA ARG A 392 25.01 -17.76 15.39
C ARG A 392 24.20 -16.56 15.87
N LEU A 393 22.98 -16.45 15.39
CA LEU A 393 21.97 -15.47 15.80
C LEU A 393 20.87 -16.17 16.58
N GLU A 394 20.51 -15.59 17.72
CA GLU A 394 19.39 -16.02 18.56
C GLU A 394 18.31 -14.92 18.56
N ALA A 395 17.06 -15.29 18.26
CA ALA A 395 15.94 -14.37 18.19
C ALA A 395 14.70 -14.88 18.92
N ARG A 396 13.84 -13.94 19.32
CA ARG A 396 12.52 -14.19 19.90
C ARG A 396 11.52 -13.18 19.38
N ILE A 397 10.32 -13.65 19.06
CA ILE A 397 9.16 -12.79 18.81
C ILE A 397 8.35 -12.71 20.10
N ASN A 398 8.14 -11.50 20.60
CA ASN A 398 7.39 -11.27 21.82
C ASN A 398 5.92 -11.09 21.45
N ALA A 399 5.15 -12.18 21.54
CA ALA A 399 3.75 -12.24 21.14
C ALA A 399 2.87 -12.75 22.27
N ILE A 400 1.69 -12.16 22.41
CA ILE A 400 0.63 -12.62 23.31
C ILE A 400 -0.65 -12.75 22.51
N ASP A 401 -1.31 -13.90 22.60
CA ASP A 401 -2.70 -14.02 22.17
C ASP A 401 -3.60 -13.49 23.29
N PRO A 402 -4.45 -12.47 23.05
CA PRO A 402 -5.19 -11.83 24.13
C PRO A 402 -6.21 -12.75 24.81
N GLU A 403 -6.68 -13.79 24.12
CA GLU A 403 -7.61 -14.79 24.61
C GLU A 403 -6.88 -16.04 25.18
N GLY A 404 -5.57 -16.13 24.98
CA GLY A 404 -4.72 -17.23 25.42
C GLY A 404 -4.73 -18.44 24.47
N ASP A 405 -5.18 -18.24 23.23
CA ASP A 405 -5.21 -19.27 22.21
C ASP A 405 -3.80 -19.65 21.71
N PRO A 406 -3.59 -20.89 21.24
CA PRO A 406 -2.30 -21.31 20.70
C PRO A 406 -1.98 -20.58 19.40
N MET A 407 -0.72 -20.15 19.27
CA MET A 407 -0.23 -19.45 18.08
C MET A 407 0.65 -20.35 17.20
N THR A 408 0.62 -20.10 15.89
CA THR A 408 1.58 -20.63 14.93
C THR A 408 2.60 -19.56 14.57
N TYR A 409 3.87 -19.94 14.45
CA TYR A 409 4.95 -19.02 14.11
C TYR A 409 5.65 -19.41 12.81
N TRP A 410 6.24 -18.43 12.15
CA TRP A 410 7.23 -18.64 11.09
C TRP A 410 8.16 -17.44 11.00
N TRP A 411 9.32 -17.66 10.37
CA TRP A 411 10.36 -16.66 10.25
C TRP A 411 10.82 -16.54 8.82
N VAL A 412 11.16 -15.32 8.44
CA VAL A 412 11.60 -14.98 7.10
C VAL A 412 12.83 -14.09 7.19
N LEU A 413 13.90 -14.48 6.50
CA LEU A 413 15.12 -13.72 6.37
C LEU A 413 15.18 -13.07 4.99
N VAL A 414 15.65 -11.82 4.92
CA VAL A 414 15.72 -11.06 3.68
C VAL A 414 16.88 -10.08 3.76
N ARG A 415 17.48 -9.78 2.60
CA ARG A 415 18.41 -8.66 2.47
C ARG A 415 17.68 -7.34 2.68
N ASP A 416 18.18 -6.53 3.60
CA ASP A 416 17.54 -5.26 3.93
C ASP A 416 17.93 -4.21 2.89
N GLU A 417 17.12 -4.13 1.84
CA GLU A 417 17.26 -3.16 0.74
C GLU A 417 16.33 -1.95 0.94
N LEU A 418 15.53 -1.94 2.02
CA LEU A 418 14.61 -0.84 2.32
C LEU A 418 15.36 0.49 2.46
N GLY A 419 14.95 1.44 1.62
CA GLY A 419 15.42 2.81 1.64
C GLY A 419 14.67 3.67 2.66
N LEU A 420 14.99 4.97 2.66
CA LEU A 420 14.23 5.99 3.39
C LEU A 420 13.14 6.64 2.53
N GLY A 421 12.92 6.12 1.31
CA GLY A 421 11.94 6.64 0.38
C GLY A 421 10.51 6.15 0.67
N ILE A 422 9.59 6.53 -0.21
CA ILE A 422 8.20 6.09 -0.17
C ILE A 422 8.01 4.63 -0.63
N ASP A 423 8.99 4.06 -1.33
CA ASP A 423 8.97 2.62 -1.66
C ASP A 423 9.29 1.80 -0.40
N TRP A 424 8.25 1.12 0.09
CA TRP A 424 8.29 0.27 1.27
C TRP A 424 8.28 -1.23 0.92
N HIS A 425 8.37 -1.57 -0.37
CA HIS A 425 8.40 -2.95 -0.84
C HIS A 425 9.82 -3.53 -0.79
N THR A 426 9.92 -4.77 -0.33
CA THR A 426 11.19 -5.48 -0.19
C THR A 426 11.60 -6.16 -1.50
N ARG A 427 12.50 -5.56 -2.29
CA ARG A 427 12.91 -6.10 -3.62
C ARG A 427 13.80 -7.35 -3.58
N ALA A 428 14.16 -7.81 -2.38
CA ALA A 428 15.00 -8.99 -2.20
C ALA A 428 14.14 -10.24 -2.02
N LEU A 429 14.61 -11.35 -2.61
CA LEU A 429 14.03 -12.66 -2.34
C LEU A 429 14.12 -12.98 -0.86
N CYS A 430 13.02 -13.47 -0.33
CA CYS A 430 12.97 -13.88 1.06
C CYS A 430 13.33 -15.36 1.23
N GLU A 431 13.75 -15.73 2.43
CA GLU A 431 14.12 -17.09 2.78
C GLU A 431 13.36 -17.51 4.05
N PRO A 432 12.46 -18.51 3.99
CA PRO A 432 11.85 -19.07 5.19
C PRO A 432 12.92 -19.74 6.06
N VAL A 433 12.98 -19.38 7.34
CA VAL A 433 13.98 -19.92 8.29
C VAL A 433 13.31 -20.47 9.56
N GLY A 434 13.93 -21.45 10.22
CA GLY A 434 13.50 -21.92 11.54
C GLY A 434 12.39 -22.98 11.58
N ASN A 435 11.87 -23.22 12.80
CA ASN A 435 11.09 -24.41 13.17
C ASN A 435 9.69 -24.13 13.77
N ARG A 436 8.99 -23.11 13.28
CA ARG A 436 7.63 -22.73 13.74
C ARG A 436 7.48 -22.50 15.26
N SER A 437 8.53 -21.99 15.92
CA SER A 437 8.52 -21.57 17.34
C SER A 437 8.58 -20.05 17.47
N ASP A 438 8.22 -19.55 18.65
CA ASP A 438 8.41 -18.16 19.12
C ASP A 438 9.90 -17.75 19.28
N THR A 439 10.82 -18.71 19.18
CA THR A 439 12.27 -18.50 19.20
C THR A 439 12.92 -19.03 17.92
N LEU A 440 14.04 -18.43 17.54
CA LEU A 440 14.82 -18.82 16.37
C LEU A 440 16.31 -18.86 16.70
N SER A 441 16.98 -19.93 16.27
CA SER A 441 18.44 -20.08 16.30
C SER A 441 18.92 -20.44 14.90
N ILE A 442 19.64 -19.54 14.23
CA ILE A 442 20.20 -19.77 12.89
C ILE A 442 21.65 -19.28 12.81
N ASN A 443 22.39 -19.75 11.81
CA ASN A 443 23.63 -19.08 11.42
C ASN A 443 23.29 -17.93 10.48
N VAL A 444 23.88 -16.75 10.69
CA VAL A 444 23.71 -15.63 9.78
C VAL A 444 24.34 -15.94 8.42
N PRO A 445 23.90 -15.27 7.34
CA PRO A 445 24.46 -15.47 6.01
C PRO A 445 25.98 -15.23 5.96
N GLN A 446 26.64 -15.94 5.05
CA GLN A 446 28.07 -15.73 4.77
C GLN A 446 28.35 -14.40 4.07
N GLN A 447 27.32 -13.81 3.44
CA GLN A 447 27.45 -12.58 2.68
C GLN A 447 27.38 -11.36 3.61
N PRO A 448 28.42 -10.50 3.65
CA PRO A 448 28.37 -9.23 4.34
C PRO A 448 27.25 -8.33 3.82
N GLY A 449 26.69 -7.50 4.68
CA GLY A 449 25.69 -6.52 4.30
C GLY A 449 24.55 -6.36 5.30
N HIS A 450 23.52 -5.62 4.87
CA HIS A 450 22.33 -5.34 5.65
C HIS A 450 21.31 -6.46 5.46
N TRP A 451 20.80 -6.99 6.56
CA TRP A 451 19.82 -8.06 6.59
C TRP A 451 18.68 -7.69 7.53
N ARG A 452 17.52 -8.29 7.31
CA ARG A 452 16.35 -8.10 8.17
C ARG A 452 15.72 -9.45 8.42
N LEU A 453 15.52 -9.75 9.70
CA LEU A 453 14.76 -10.91 10.15
C LEU A 453 13.32 -10.46 10.42
N PHE A 454 12.37 -11.21 9.90
CA PHE A 454 10.95 -11.09 10.21
C PHE A 454 10.51 -12.33 10.99
N GLY A 455 9.70 -12.09 12.01
CA GLY A 455 8.98 -13.12 12.74
C GLY A 455 7.50 -12.82 12.67
N PHE A 456 6.69 -13.88 12.54
CA PHE A 456 5.24 -13.79 12.45
C PHE A 456 4.60 -14.69 13.48
N ALA A 457 3.43 -14.27 13.96
CA ALA A 457 2.54 -15.03 14.82
C ALA A 457 1.13 -15.00 14.25
N GLU A 458 0.50 -16.17 14.13
CA GLU A 458 -0.89 -16.34 13.71
C GLU A 458 -1.70 -17.00 14.81
N GLY A 459 -2.81 -16.37 15.20
CA GLY A 459 -3.78 -16.94 16.15
C GLY A 459 -4.74 -17.93 15.48
N THR A 460 -5.54 -18.64 16.28
CA THR A 460 -6.44 -19.71 15.79
C THR A 460 -7.56 -19.25 14.87
N GLN A 461 -7.92 -17.96 14.88
CA GLN A 461 -8.93 -17.37 14.00
C GLN A 461 -8.36 -16.83 12.67
N GLY A 462 -7.09 -17.13 12.36
CA GLY A 462 -6.48 -16.66 11.11
C GLY A 462 -6.27 -15.14 11.11
N ARG A 463 -5.78 -14.61 12.23
CA ARG A 463 -5.25 -13.25 12.31
C ARG A 463 -3.76 -13.31 12.50
N ILE A 464 -3.03 -12.53 11.71
CA ILE A 464 -1.57 -12.48 11.78
C ILE A 464 -1.06 -11.18 12.38
N SER A 465 0.11 -11.25 12.98
CA SER A 465 0.85 -10.11 13.49
C SER A 465 2.35 -10.40 13.37
N HIS A 466 3.17 -9.36 13.39
CA HIS A 466 4.58 -9.50 13.05
C HIS A 466 5.49 -8.57 13.84
N GLY A 467 6.77 -8.92 13.84
CA GLY A 467 7.87 -8.05 14.21
C GLY A 467 9.03 -8.25 13.25
N SER A 468 9.80 -7.18 13.01
CA SER A 468 11.01 -7.26 12.20
C SER A 468 12.19 -6.62 12.91
N HIS A 469 13.41 -7.07 12.60
CA HIS A 469 14.62 -6.48 13.14
C HIS A 469 15.76 -6.49 12.11
N PRO A 470 16.31 -5.31 11.76
CA PRO A 470 17.50 -5.22 10.92
C PRO A 470 18.76 -5.62 11.69
N PHE A 471 19.71 -6.29 11.02
CA PHE A 471 21.03 -6.60 11.54
C PHE A 471 22.11 -6.47 10.45
N LEU A 472 23.36 -6.41 10.88
CA LEU A 472 24.51 -6.23 9.99
C LEU A 472 25.41 -7.48 10.03
N VAL A 473 25.69 -8.06 8.86
CA VAL A 473 26.79 -9.03 8.71
C VAL A 473 28.04 -8.24 8.30
N LEU A 474 29.10 -8.36 9.11
CA LEU A 474 30.34 -7.60 8.97
C LEU A 474 31.16 -8.08 7.77
N GLY A 475 31.87 -7.14 7.14
CA GLY A 475 32.73 -7.37 5.98
C GLY A 475 32.59 -6.23 4.98
N GLU A 476 33.34 -6.30 3.89
CA GLU A 476 33.17 -5.36 2.78
C GLU A 476 31.90 -5.72 2.00
N ALA A 477 30.92 -4.82 2.01
CA ALA A 477 29.72 -4.98 1.21
C ALA A 477 30.09 -4.96 -0.28
N THR A 478 29.64 -5.96 -1.04
CA THR A 478 29.83 -5.96 -2.49
C THR A 478 28.88 -4.93 -3.10
N GLN A 479 29.38 -4.05 -3.96
CA GLN A 479 28.51 -3.19 -4.79
C GLN A 479 27.72 -3.98 -5.85
N GLN A 480 27.98 -5.30 -5.95
CA GLN A 480 27.33 -6.20 -6.89
C GLN A 480 26.06 -6.79 -6.27
N ALA A 481 24.97 -6.81 -7.03
CA ALA A 481 23.76 -7.55 -6.70
C ALA A 481 24.10 -9.06 -6.58
N PRO A 482 23.65 -9.76 -5.54
CA PRO A 482 23.98 -11.17 -5.29
C PRO A 482 23.29 -12.09 -6.30
N LEU A 483 23.60 -13.38 -6.21
CA LEU A 483 22.77 -14.44 -6.77
C LEU A 483 22.19 -15.33 -5.64
N PRO A 484 20.95 -15.86 -5.79
CA PRO A 484 20.05 -15.62 -6.92
C PRO A 484 19.50 -14.19 -6.95
N LEU A 485 19.29 -13.64 -8.15
CA LEU A 485 18.75 -12.30 -8.37
C LEU A 485 17.41 -12.39 -9.10
N SER A 486 16.36 -11.79 -8.56
CA SER A 486 15.08 -11.68 -9.25
C SER A 486 15.10 -10.53 -10.26
N ALA A 487 14.98 -10.84 -11.55
CA ALA A 487 14.95 -9.83 -12.61
C ALA A 487 13.71 -8.94 -12.51
N LEU A 488 12.56 -9.51 -12.15
CA LEU A 488 11.31 -8.75 -12.02
C LEU A 488 11.33 -7.75 -10.85
N ASP A 489 12.25 -7.93 -9.88
CA ASP A 489 12.41 -7.03 -8.73
C ASP A 489 13.45 -5.92 -8.96
N GLN A 490 14.49 -6.22 -9.73
CA GLN A 490 15.71 -5.41 -9.79
C GLN A 490 15.78 -4.56 -11.06
N PHE A 491 14.91 -4.87 -12.02
CA PHE A 491 14.78 -4.21 -13.31
C PHE A 491 13.34 -3.75 -13.50
N VAL A 492 13.14 -2.65 -14.23
CA VAL A 492 11.83 -2.02 -14.41
C VAL A 492 11.30 -2.36 -15.81
N PRO A 493 10.04 -2.80 -15.98
CA PRO A 493 9.46 -3.11 -17.29
C PRO A 493 9.16 -1.83 -18.09
N THR A 494 10.18 -1.08 -18.50
CA THR A 494 10.05 0.19 -19.23
C THR A 494 10.34 0.05 -20.71
N GLY A 495 10.90 -1.07 -21.14
CA GLY A 495 11.31 -1.27 -22.53
C GLY A 495 10.19 -1.84 -23.39
N TRP A 496 9.10 -1.11 -23.52
CA TRP A 496 7.92 -1.48 -24.31
C TRP A 496 8.24 -1.30 -25.80
N MET A 497 7.93 -2.32 -26.62
CA MET A 497 8.26 -2.37 -28.05
C MET A 497 7.11 -2.94 -28.85
N GLY A 498 6.94 -2.50 -30.10
CA GLY A 498 5.88 -2.98 -30.98
C GLY A 498 4.52 -2.32 -30.68
N ASP A 499 3.44 -3.07 -30.87
CA ASP A 499 2.06 -2.60 -30.84
C ASP A 499 1.51 -2.53 -29.41
N THR A 500 2.04 -1.62 -28.59
CA THR A 500 1.81 -1.62 -27.14
C THR A 500 0.61 -0.81 -26.64
N ASP A 501 -0.19 -0.22 -27.53
CA ASP A 501 -1.33 0.64 -27.17
C ASP A 501 -2.40 -0.06 -26.31
N GLN A 502 -2.53 -1.39 -26.43
CA GLN A 502 -3.43 -2.22 -25.63
C GLN A 502 -2.67 -3.29 -24.82
N LEU A 503 -1.44 -2.99 -24.44
CA LEU A 503 -0.63 -3.81 -23.54
C LEU A 503 -0.81 -3.34 -22.09
N SER A 504 -0.98 -4.28 -21.18
CA SER A 504 -1.10 -4.01 -19.75
C SER A 504 -0.38 -5.06 -18.92
N LEU A 505 0.16 -4.62 -17.78
CA LEU A 505 0.73 -5.48 -16.75
C LEU A 505 -0.30 -5.61 -15.63
N GLU A 506 -0.54 -6.84 -15.18
CA GLU A 506 -1.55 -7.18 -14.19
C GLU A 506 -0.96 -8.11 -13.12
N ASP A 507 -1.67 -8.28 -12.01
CA ASP A 507 -1.30 -9.27 -11.00
C ASP A 507 -1.58 -10.70 -11.49
N CYS A 508 -0.80 -11.67 -11.00
CA CYS A 508 -1.06 -13.08 -11.32
C CYS A 508 -2.29 -13.63 -10.59
N PRO A 509 -3.02 -14.58 -11.21
CA PRO A 509 -4.13 -15.28 -10.58
C PRO A 509 -3.67 -16.31 -9.53
N THR A 510 -2.40 -16.73 -9.55
CA THR A 510 -1.85 -17.71 -8.60
C THR A 510 -1.04 -17.02 -7.51
N ALA A 511 -1.42 -17.30 -6.25
CA ALA A 511 -0.60 -16.94 -5.11
C ALA A 511 0.74 -17.69 -5.20
N GLY A 512 1.84 -16.95 -5.18
CA GLY A 512 3.19 -17.46 -5.44
C GLY A 512 3.69 -18.49 -4.40
N ASP A 513 4.93 -18.94 -4.58
CA ASP A 513 5.63 -19.65 -3.50
C ASP A 513 5.74 -18.64 -2.35
N PHE A 514 5.62 -19.09 -1.11
CA PHE A 514 5.60 -18.21 0.06
C PHE A 514 6.72 -17.16 0.09
N CYS A 515 7.89 -17.49 -0.49
CA CYS A 515 9.01 -16.57 -0.70
C CYS A 515 9.48 -16.45 -2.16
N GLY A 516 8.61 -16.73 -3.12
CA GLY A 516 8.88 -16.58 -4.55
C GLY A 516 9.10 -15.11 -4.93
N GLY A 517 9.77 -14.90 -6.07
CA GLY A 517 9.87 -13.58 -6.71
C GLY A 517 8.51 -13.08 -7.22
N VAL A 518 8.48 -11.81 -7.63
CA VAL A 518 7.27 -11.16 -8.15
C VAL A 518 6.64 -12.00 -9.27
N CYS A 519 5.31 -12.09 -9.23
CA CYS A 519 4.53 -12.66 -10.30
C CYS A 519 3.85 -11.53 -11.07
N MET A 520 3.79 -11.65 -12.39
CA MET A 520 3.21 -10.64 -13.27
C MET A 520 2.44 -11.29 -14.41
N GLY A 521 1.20 -10.86 -14.58
CA GLY A 521 0.39 -11.09 -15.76
C GLY A 521 0.66 -10.02 -16.82
N ILE A 522 0.60 -10.43 -18.09
CA ILE A 522 0.79 -9.58 -19.26
C ILE A 522 -0.39 -9.84 -20.17
N ARG A 523 -1.24 -8.83 -20.31
CA ARG A 523 -2.41 -8.87 -21.20
C ARG A 523 -2.19 -7.93 -22.37
N TRP A 524 -2.37 -8.45 -23.58
CA TRP A 524 -2.20 -7.69 -24.80
C TRP A 524 -3.30 -8.04 -25.80
N GLN A 525 -4.00 -7.02 -26.29
CA GLN A 525 -4.94 -7.17 -27.40
C GLN A 525 -4.22 -6.80 -28.71
N PRO A 526 -3.93 -7.76 -29.60
CA PRO A 526 -3.28 -7.46 -30.87
C PRO A 526 -4.18 -6.62 -31.79
N PRO A 527 -3.59 -5.81 -32.69
CA PRO A 527 -4.33 -5.20 -33.79
C PRO A 527 -5.03 -6.26 -34.66
N GLU A 528 -6.15 -5.90 -35.30
CA GLU A 528 -6.92 -6.85 -36.13
C GLU A 528 -6.06 -7.55 -37.19
N ALA A 529 -5.12 -6.82 -37.80
CA ALA A 529 -4.21 -7.33 -38.83
C ALA A 529 -3.09 -8.25 -38.30
N GLY A 530 -3.06 -8.53 -37.00
CA GLY A 530 -1.91 -9.11 -36.32
C GLY A 530 -0.85 -8.04 -35.98
N GLY A 531 0.13 -8.43 -35.18
CA GLY A 531 1.16 -7.54 -34.68
C GLY A 531 2.15 -8.26 -33.78
N TRP A 532 2.99 -7.50 -33.09
CA TRP A 532 3.88 -8.05 -32.09
C TRP A 532 4.10 -7.04 -30.97
N PHE A 533 4.44 -7.54 -29.79
CA PHE A 533 4.98 -6.69 -28.74
C PHE A 533 6.21 -7.32 -28.08
N GLY A 534 6.99 -6.46 -27.43
CA GLY A 534 8.01 -6.89 -26.50
C GLY A 534 8.07 -6.02 -25.26
N ILE A 535 8.50 -6.61 -24.16
CA ILE A 535 8.80 -5.89 -22.92
C ILE A 535 10.20 -6.26 -22.49
N ARG A 536 11.05 -5.25 -22.28
CA ARG A 536 12.32 -5.40 -21.56
C ARG A 536 12.22 -4.88 -20.15
N TRP A 537 12.70 -5.70 -19.23
CA TRP A 537 13.03 -5.32 -17.87
C TRP A 537 14.42 -4.67 -17.86
N GLN A 538 14.46 -3.36 -17.65
CA GLN A 538 15.65 -2.53 -17.81
C GLN A 538 16.19 -1.96 -16.48
N HIS A 539 17.50 -1.81 -16.38
CA HIS A 539 18.16 -1.10 -15.29
C HIS A 539 19.20 -0.07 -15.82
N PRO A 540 19.10 1.20 -15.39
CA PRO A 540 17.88 1.81 -14.84
C PRO A 540 16.71 1.73 -15.82
N GLY A 541 15.50 2.07 -15.36
CA GLY A 541 14.34 2.14 -16.26
C GLY A 541 14.59 3.07 -17.44
N GLY A 542 14.16 2.67 -18.63
CA GLY A 542 14.37 3.40 -19.89
C GLY A 542 15.75 3.19 -20.53
N ASN A 543 16.63 2.37 -19.94
CA ASN A 543 17.98 2.18 -20.45
C ASN A 543 18.04 1.30 -21.72
N TRP A 544 18.00 1.93 -22.89
CA TRP A 544 18.15 1.28 -24.20
C TRP A 544 19.60 1.00 -24.61
N GLY A 545 20.56 1.26 -23.72
CA GLY A 545 21.99 1.00 -23.94
C GLY A 545 22.91 2.16 -23.58
N ASP A 546 22.37 3.35 -23.32
CA ASP A 546 23.14 4.59 -23.15
C ASP A 546 23.64 4.81 -21.72
N GLU A 547 23.07 4.10 -20.74
CA GLU A 547 23.45 4.19 -19.33
C GLU A 547 24.10 2.89 -18.82
N PRO A 548 24.93 2.95 -17.76
CA PRO A 548 25.45 1.75 -17.10
C PRO A 548 24.34 0.83 -16.59
N GLY A 549 24.54 -0.47 -16.69
CA GLY A 549 23.61 -1.47 -16.15
C GLY A 549 23.78 -1.77 -14.66
N LEU A 550 22.91 -2.62 -14.13
CA LEU A 550 23.05 -3.19 -12.78
C LEU A 550 24.28 -4.08 -12.73
N THR A 551 25.19 -3.81 -11.78
CA THR A 551 26.33 -4.71 -11.56
C THR A 551 25.88 -5.92 -10.75
N ILE A 552 26.02 -7.13 -11.30
CA ILE A 552 25.65 -8.39 -10.65
C ILE A 552 26.88 -9.21 -10.28
N GLN A 553 26.74 -10.06 -9.28
CA GLN A 553 27.82 -10.90 -8.79
C GLN A 553 28.25 -11.87 -9.89
N ALA A 554 29.56 -11.97 -10.12
CA ALA A 554 30.09 -12.87 -11.14
C ALA A 554 29.72 -14.33 -10.86
N GLY A 555 29.56 -15.10 -11.94
CA GLY A 555 29.30 -16.54 -11.87
C GLY A 555 27.88 -16.95 -12.24
N THR A 556 27.04 -16.06 -12.74
CA THR A 556 25.75 -16.46 -13.33
C THR A 556 25.98 -17.38 -14.52
N THR A 557 25.27 -18.51 -14.55
CA THR A 557 25.33 -19.49 -15.65
C THR A 557 24.01 -19.60 -16.40
N GLU A 558 22.88 -19.30 -15.74
CA GLU A 558 21.55 -19.38 -16.33
C GLU A 558 20.55 -18.42 -15.69
N VAL A 559 19.47 -18.18 -16.41
CA VAL A 559 18.25 -17.53 -15.90
C VAL A 559 17.11 -18.53 -15.96
N THR A 560 16.54 -18.85 -14.81
CA THR A 560 15.35 -19.71 -14.69
C THR A 560 14.11 -18.83 -14.54
N PHE A 561 12.97 -19.27 -15.06
CA PHE A 561 11.71 -18.55 -14.90
C PHE A 561 10.52 -19.48 -15.01
N VAL A 562 9.40 -19.10 -14.42
CA VAL A 562 8.13 -19.80 -14.56
C VAL A 562 7.25 -18.99 -15.52
N ALA A 563 6.68 -19.65 -16.52
CA ALA A 563 5.74 -19.02 -17.45
C ALA A 563 4.55 -19.94 -17.77
N TRP A 564 3.40 -19.34 -18.08
CA TRP A 564 2.21 -20.03 -18.59
C TRP A 564 1.28 -19.01 -19.28
N SER A 565 0.26 -19.49 -19.98
CA SER A 565 -0.77 -18.68 -20.63
C SER A 565 -2.15 -19.19 -20.25
N ASP A 566 -3.16 -18.34 -20.07
CA ASP A 566 -4.55 -18.81 -19.96
C ASP A 566 -5.16 -19.25 -21.30
N LYS A 567 -4.41 -19.06 -22.39
CA LYS A 567 -4.77 -19.42 -23.75
C LYS A 567 -3.84 -20.49 -24.30
N ALA A 568 -4.42 -21.61 -24.71
CA ALA A 568 -3.70 -22.68 -25.38
C ALA A 568 -3.16 -22.23 -26.76
N GLY A 569 -1.96 -22.66 -27.09
CA GLY A 569 -1.29 -22.31 -28.35
C GLY A 569 -0.58 -20.95 -28.34
N THR A 570 -0.64 -20.20 -27.24
CA THR A 570 0.14 -18.96 -27.10
C THR A 570 1.63 -19.29 -27.12
N THR A 571 2.35 -18.64 -28.03
CA THR A 571 3.80 -18.79 -28.15
C THR A 571 4.51 -17.49 -27.80
N ALA A 572 5.61 -17.60 -27.06
CA ALA A 572 6.44 -16.47 -26.68
C ALA A 572 7.93 -16.83 -26.80
N SER A 573 8.77 -15.85 -27.04
CA SER A 573 10.22 -16.00 -26.90
C SER A 573 10.73 -15.12 -25.78
N PHE A 574 11.79 -15.60 -25.11
CA PHE A 574 12.38 -14.95 -23.96
C PHE A 574 13.87 -14.71 -24.19
N ALA A 575 14.39 -13.62 -23.64
CA ALA A 575 15.80 -13.33 -23.71
C ALA A 575 16.33 -12.62 -22.46
N VAL A 576 17.65 -12.61 -22.33
CA VAL A 576 18.39 -11.81 -21.36
C VAL A 576 19.56 -11.12 -22.05
N GLY A 577 19.89 -9.91 -21.62
CA GLY A 577 20.85 -9.06 -22.33
C GLY A 577 20.32 -8.57 -23.67
N SER A 578 21.17 -7.84 -24.39
CA SER A 578 20.79 -7.20 -25.65
C SER A 578 21.99 -7.00 -26.56
N ASN A 579 21.75 -6.65 -27.83
CA ASN A 579 22.82 -6.32 -28.78
C ASN A 579 23.58 -5.01 -28.42
N ARG A 580 23.12 -4.30 -27.38
CA ARG A 580 23.79 -3.12 -26.79
C ARG A 580 24.55 -3.45 -25.52
N GLU A 581 24.63 -4.74 -25.19
CA GLU A 581 25.39 -5.31 -24.08
C GLU A 581 26.46 -6.27 -24.61
N THR A 582 27.32 -6.74 -23.72
CA THR A 582 28.41 -7.67 -24.08
C THR A 582 27.92 -9.11 -24.25
N PHE A 583 26.64 -9.37 -23.99
CA PHE A 583 26.04 -10.68 -23.98
C PHE A 583 24.56 -10.62 -24.39
N ARG A 584 24.07 -11.71 -24.95
CA ARG A 584 22.64 -11.95 -25.23
C ARG A 584 22.42 -13.45 -25.30
N ALA A 585 21.42 -13.93 -24.58
CA ALA A 585 20.98 -15.31 -24.58
C ALA A 585 19.47 -15.36 -24.73
N GLU A 586 18.97 -16.34 -25.46
CA GLU A 586 17.56 -16.43 -25.88
C GLU A 586 17.05 -17.86 -25.69
N SER A 587 15.76 -18.01 -25.39
CA SER A 587 15.10 -19.30 -25.26
C SER A 587 14.69 -19.91 -26.61
N GLY A 588 14.65 -19.09 -27.68
CA GLY A 588 13.85 -19.39 -28.87
C GLY A 588 12.35 -19.30 -28.59
N LEU A 589 11.54 -19.69 -29.59
CA LEU A 589 10.08 -19.68 -29.48
C LEU A 589 9.59 -20.88 -28.64
N ILE A 590 8.75 -20.61 -27.65
CA ILE A 590 8.18 -21.58 -26.71
C ILE A 590 6.65 -21.50 -26.78
N GLU A 591 5.99 -22.65 -26.92
CA GLU A 591 4.55 -22.77 -26.67
C GLU A 591 4.29 -22.89 -25.16
N LEU A 592 3.50 -21.97 -24.62
CA LEU A 592 3.22 -21.88 -23.19
C LEU A 592 2.09 -22.85 -22.79
N SER A 593 2.28 -23.54 -21.66
CA SER A 593 1.23 -24.37 -21.06
C SER A 593 0.13 -23.51 -20.44
N ASP A 594 -1.05 -24.10 -20.26
CA ASP A 594 -2.16 -23.59 -19.44
C ASP A 594 -1.90 -23.69 -17.92
N THR A 595 -0.77 -24.29 -17.53
CA THR A 595 -0.33 -24.43 -16.13
C THR A 595 1.10 -23.92 -15.98
N PRO A 596 1.49 -23.38 -14.80
CA PRO A 596 2.85 -22.90 -14.55
C PRO A 596 3.92 -23.95 -14.86
N GLN A 597 4.85 -23.64 -15.76
CA GLN A 597 6.01 -24.48 -16.09
C GLN A 597 7.31 -23.71 -15.91
N THR A 598 8.37 -24.41 -15.49
CA THR A 598 9.71 -23.82 -15.35
C THR A 598 10.50 -23.95 -16.64
N TYR A 599 11.09 -22.84 -17.08
CA TYR A 599 11.94 -22.71 -18.24
C TYR A 599 13.31 -22.14 -17.84
N ARG A 600 14.27 -22.22 -18.76
CA ARG A 600 15.65 -21.73 -18.54
C ARG A 600 16.25 -21.12 -19.80
N ILE A 601 17.09 -20.10 -19.61
CA ILE A 601 17.97 -19.51 -20.62
C ILE A 601 19.41 -19.70 -20.13
N GLU A 602 20.19 -20.51 -20.85
CA GLU A 602 21.61 -20.75 -20.53
C GLU A 602 22.48 -19.63 -21.10
N LEU A 603 23.38 -19.07 -20.28
CA LEU A 603 24.28 -17.98 -20.69
C LEU A 603 25.51 -18.48 -21.48
N ASN A 604 25.75 -19.80 -21.56
CA ASN A 604 26.79 -20.42 -22.41
C ASN A 604 28.17 -19.71 -22.34
N ASP A 605 28.73 -19.60 -21.14
CA ASP A 605 30.02 -18.92 -20.84
C ASP A 605 30.06 -17.39 -21.06
N GLN A 606 28.93 -16.75 -21.39
CA GLN A 606 28.85 -15.30 -21.47
C GLN A 606 28.95 -14.68 -20.07
N ARG A 607 29.79 -13.65 -19.91
CA ARG A 607 30.01 -12.96 -18.63
C ARG A 607 29.03 -11.81 -18.47
N ALA A 608 27.91 -12.07 -17.83
CA ALA A 608 26.98 -11.03 -17.38
C ALA A 608 27.46 -10.47 -16.03
N THR A 609 28.18 -9.34 -16.05
CA THR A 609 28.59 -8.63 -14.83
C THR A 609 27.95 -7.25 -14.70
N GLU A 610 27.62 -6.61 -15.82
CA GLU A 610 26.84 -5.38 -15.88
C GLU A 610 25.67 -5.64 -16.83
N VAL A 611 24.45 -5.62 -16.30
CA VAL A 611 23.24 -6.04 -17.00
C VAL A 611 22.30 -4.85 -17.10
N LYS A 612 21.97 -4.46 -18.34
CA LYS A 612 20.98 -3.42 -18.65
C LYS A 612 19.62 -4.06 -18.89
N THR A 613 19.58 -5.21 -19.57
CA THR A 613 18.35 -5.96 -19.85
C THR A 613 18.31 -7.25 -19.03
N GLY A 614 17.61 -7.20 -17.90
CA GLY A 614 17.51 -8.32 -16.96
C GLY A 614 16.62 -9.46 -17.45
N PHE A 615 15.61 -9.13 -18.27
CA PHE A 615 14.72 -10.09 -18.93
C PHE A 615 14.00 -9.42 -20.11
N GLU A 616 13.61 -10.19 -21.11
CA GLU A 616 12.84 -9.78 -22.26
C GLU A 616 11.80 -10.86 -22.58
N ILE A 617 10.58 -10.43 -22.90
CA ILE A 617 9.56 -11.26 -23.54
C ILE A 617 9.19 -10.64 -24.88
N LEU A 618 8.98 -11.48 -25.89
CA LEU A 618 8.48 -11.12 -27.20
C LEU A 618 7.33 -12.07 -27.58
N LEU A 619 6.21 -11.51 -28.03
CA LEU A 619 5.07 -12.24 -28.56
C LEU A 619 4.67 -11.68 -29.92
N ASP A 620 4.32 -12.59 -30.82
CA ASP A 620 3.76 -12.29 -32.13
C ASP A 620 2.33 -12.83 -32.20
N ALA A 621 1.45 -12.12 -32.90
CA ALA A 621 0.07 -12.50 -33.17
C ALA A 621 -0.23 -12.33 -34.65
N SER A 622 -0.91 -13.32 -35.25
CA SER A 622 -1.43 -13.25 -36.61
C SER A 622 -2.78 -12.55 -36.65
N GLU A 623 -3.27 -12.27 -37.86
CA GLU A 623 -4.60 -11.67 -38.08
C GLU A 623 -5.69 -12.50 -37.40
N GLY A 624 -6.45 -11.86 -36.50
CA GLY A 624 -7.54 -12.50 -35.75
C GLY A 624 -7.11 -13.40 -34.58
N ASP A 625 -5.82 -13.45 -34.23
CA ASP A 625 -5.37 -14.20 -33.06
C ASP A 625 -5.86 -13.56 -31.76
N ASP A 626 -6.30 -14.40 -30.84
CA ASP A 626 -6.49 -14.07 -29.43
C ASP A 626 -5.44 -14.86 -28.65
N ILE A 627 -4.47 -14.15 -28.10
CA ILE A 627 -3.29 -14.72 -27.44
C ILE A 627 -3.47 -14.87 -25.93
N GLY A 628 -4.62 -14.45 -25.38
CA GLY A 628 -4.91 -14.46 -23.95
C GLY A 628 -3.92 -13.65 -23.12
N GLN A 629 -3.76 -14.08 -21.87
CA GLN A 629 -2.85 -13.50 -20.88
C GLN A 629 -1.67 -14.42 -20.62
N VAL A 630 -0.46 -13.87 -20.68
CA VAL A 630 0.78 -14.55 -20.34
C VAL A 630 1.18 -14.20 -18.93
N PHE A 631 1.63 -15.17 -18.15
CA PHE A 631 2.08 -14.98 -16.78
C PHE A 631 3.55 -15.32 -16.64
N LEU A 632 4.27 -14.53 -15.85
CA LEU A 632 5.68 -14.69 -15.52
C LEU A 632 5.87 -14.68 -14.02
N LYS A 633 6.74 -15.56 -13.51
CA LYS A 633 7.09 -15.61 -12.10
C LYS A 633 8.53 -16.10 -11.93
N ASN A 634 9.16 -15.74 -10.81
CA ASN A 634 10.47 -16.28 -10.40
C ASN A 634 11.51 -16.18 -11.54
N VAL A 635 11.64 -15.02 -12.20
CA VAL A 635 12.71 -14.82 -13.19
C VAL A 635 14.03 -14.62 -12.44
N LEU A 636 14.76 -15.70 -12.21
CA LEU A 636 15.92 -15.76 -11.34
C LEU A 636 17.21 -15.95 -12.13
N TRP A 637 18.14 -15.02 -11.96
CA TRP A 637 19.54 -15.20 -12.35
C TRP A 637 20.22 -16.08 -11.30
N THR A 638 20.83 -17.19 -11.72
CA THR A 638 21.37 -18.24 -10.83
C THR A 638 22.77 -18.72 -11.27
N ARG A 639 23.44 -19.48 -10.39
CA ARG A 639 24.79 -20.02 -10.63
C ARG A 639 24.79 -21.48 -11.03
#